data_AF-A0A2V8QRK5-F1
#
_entry.id   AF-A0A2V8QRK5-F1
#
_cell.length_a   1.000
_cell.length_b   1.000
_cell.length_c   1.000
_cell.angle_alpha   90.00
_cell.angle_beta   90.00
_cell.angle_gamma   90.00
#
_symmetry.space_group_name_H-M   'P 1'
#
loop_
_entity.id
_entity.type
_entity.pdbx_description
1 polymer ?
#
loop_
_entity_poly.entity_id
_entity_poly.type
_entity_poly.pdbx_seq_one_letter_code
_entity_poly.pdbx_strand_id
1 'polypeptide(L)'
;MRMFANQFSVKRFFIRATIILCVCGLLFSFGTTAYMQKQRGVISGRPLPLPGPVATPEPVTISEPDQETVPGKALASTDLMGRTSLKQSNPEEELQAQVNGTISPNLVTTVSYPFTATSAIALEDMSTGTSQLVGAGADDTASAVTNIGFDYWNDGVRMTQFSANANGLLRLGPTVVSQGFTNSLASTTDAPKIGAYWDDLCTGTNGKVHYKLIGAAPTRKLVVEWQNMQITRGAGCAGTGNGTFQAWLFESTGVVQFVYGSIQAANAVDGGYSVGLQAGGATNFASVTTIGNTVSYAAANNAQTNTIAAGTSYIFTPPVPNAPSGLNFTATAAVTTTLNWTDNSSNEIGFAIYRSTDGGVNYSFLTQTAANATSFVDNTVSPSTNYFYRVYSVTEGALGGPAQNSVSTSAAGNISSTAPGGNWSAPTTWVGGVIPTANDNVTIVNGATVTIDTAAVALSVNVGTGGTPAVLQWEATNAQTLNVGFNVVVAANGTFQSASSGTQTGHVLTVGGDLTNNGILDFSTNGDTAGAGITFSKATNNTFGGTGATTDLRSLTVNKGSSSASIIEITSSNFTVLGVNTDVAGFLTLTNGTLKISGTFTGTNRVFTTAAYAIGATTGFWLNNPNYTVAGQNGSPTNNGLLRISQGVLNVGNTLNNAMGGASGAAFTIQGGTVNFAGRLNTANSVTYTQTNGTVNVSTVGNDASLTASFGLTATTSVFNMSGGTINLVQINSNAAAANRLDYQVSGTGNITGGILNVGLAGTTGNAGNFDFRIRGNVSTLVIDNVTNAKNVLLVAQTNTWLNTVILAGSTLNTQANIWVVIGNQVFNNGTITVPTGGGRFYFLGNGTNAQTYTGSGTCTAVTASGTVDLSMDNPLGLTIDSFSTGIVTQRVNFFRGNITNSNKLTLGNGGATVGVLQYGLTGGTNVAGNFDVAPTFNVGTGGQTILWAQESAPRTT
;
A
#
# COMPACT_ATOMS: atom_id res chain seq x y z
N MET A 1 -51.04 16.64 -43.68
CA MET A 1 -52.09 17.68 -43.82
C MET A 1 -52.00 18.63 -42.63
N ARG A 2 -52.57 19.84 -42.74
CA ARG A 2 -52.68 20.94 -41.74
C ARG A 2 -52.86 20.50 -40.25
N MET A 3 -52.51 21.26 -39.21
CA MET A 3 -51.87 22.60 -39.09
C MET A 3 -51.30 22.87 -37.66
N PHE A 4 -50.49 23.93 -37.56
CA PHE A 4 -49.92 24.61 -36.38
C PHE A 4 -50.88 24.94 -35.21
N ALA A 5 -50.38 24.82 -33.96
CA ALA A 5 -50.32 25.84 -32.89
C ALA A 5 -49.43 25.28 -31.73
N ASN A 6 -48.45 25.97 -31.12
CA ASN A 6 -48.44 27.20 -30.31
C ASN A 6 -49.38 27.15 -29.09
N GLN A 7 -48.96 27.23 -27.82
CA GLN A 7 -47.64 27.13 -27.12
C GLN A 7 -47.90 26.34 -25.80
N PHE A 8 -47.22 26.35 -24.63
CA PHE A 8 -46.02 26.92 -23.96
C PHE A 8 -45.89 26.14 -22.60
N SER A 9 -44.88 26.14 -21.72
CA SER A 9 -43.48 26.62 -21.64
C SER A 9 -42.78 25.98 -20.38
N VAL A 10 -41.54 26.41 -20.05
CA VAL A 10 -40.84 26.29 -18.74
C VAL A 10 -40.49 24.87 -18.17
N LYS A 11 -39.17 24.60 -18.11
CA LYS A 11 -38.40 23.71 -17.18
C LYS A 11 -38.59 22.17 -17.16
N ARG A 12 -37.57 21.50 -17.72
CA ARG A 12 -36.73 20.40 -17.15
C ARG A 12 -37.41 19.13 -16.56
N PHE A 13 -37.38 18.09 -17.39
CA PHE A 13 -37.24 16.65 -17.05
C PHE A 13 -35.93 16.35 -16.26
N PHE A 14 -35.73 15.23 -15.54
CA PHE A 14 -36.64 14.22 -14.91
C PHE A 14 -35.75 13.29 -14.03
N ILE A 15 -36.25 12.78 -12.89
CA ILE A 15 -35.74 11.55 -12.24
C ILE A 15 -36.97 10.72 -11.83
N ARG A 16 -36.88 9.38 -11.92
CA ARG A 16 -38.02 8.45 -11.70
C ARG A 16 -38.00 7.81 -10.31
N ALA A 17 -39.19 7.62 -9.74
CA ALA A 17 -39.53 6.50 -8.86
C ALA A 17 -40.96 6.02 -9.27
N THR A 18 -41.18 4.80 -9.79
CA THR A 18 -41.34 3.48 -9.12
C THR A 18 -42.83 3.12 -8.97
N ILE A 19 -43.17 1.82 -8.92
CA ILE A 19 -44.47 1.19 -8.51
C ILE A 19 -45.46 0.72 -9.64
N ILE A 20 -45.26 -0.54 -10.06
CA ILE A 20 -46.21 -1.70 -10.02
C ILE A 20 -47.36 -1.93 -11.07
N LEU A 21 -47.53 -3.23 -11.38
CA LEU A 21 -48.69 -4.04 -11.87
C LEU A 21 -48.87 -4.47 -13.36
N CYS A 22 -49.30 -5.73 -13.46
CA CYS A 22 -49.71 -6.65 -14.55
C CYS A 22 -50.44 -6.13 -15.81
N VAL A 23 -50.43 -6.95 -16.89
CA VAL A 23 -51.58 -7.77 -17.38
C VAL A 23 -51.15 -8.74 -18.52
N CYS A 24 -51.89 -9.84 -18.73
CA CYS A 24 -51.64 -10.92 -19.71
C CYS A 24 -52.13 -10.60 -21.15
N GLY A 25 -51.64 -11.32 -22.18
CA GLY A 25 -52.12 -11.15 -23.57
C GLY A 25 -51.57 -12.12 -24.65
N LEU A 26 -51.97 -13.39 -24.58
CA LEU A 26 -51.95 -14.49 -25.60
C LEU A 26 -51.67 -14.19 -27.11
N LEU A 27 -51.05 -15.15 -27.83
CA LEU A 27 -51.62 -15.88 -29.01
C LEU A 27 -50.62 -16.82 -29.75
N PHE A 28 -51.01 -18.10 -29.97
CA PHE A 28 -50.50 -19.10 -30.96
C PHE A 28 -48.99 -19.51 -30.98
N SER A 29 -48.54 -20.68 -31.47
CA SER A 29 -49.15 -22.03 -31.65
C SER A 29 -48.05 -23.07 -31.98
N PHE A 30 -48.38 -24.36 -31.90
CA PHE A 30 -47.59 -25.57 -32.28
C PHE A 30 -46.36 -25.89 -31.39
N GLY A 31 -46.11 -27.15 -31.00
CA GLY A 31 -46.99 -28.33 -31.09
C GLY A 31 -46.27 -29.66 -30.82
N THR A 32 -46.72 -30.42 -29.81
CA THR A 32 -46.20 -31.77 -29.51
C THR A 32 -47.33 -32.75 -29.17
N THR A 33 -47.69 -33.60 -30.14
CA THR A 33 -48.45 -34.85 -29.97
C THR A 33 -47.49 -35.97 -29.47
N ALA A 34 -47.89 -37.06 -28.80
CA ALA A 34 -49.24 -37.57 -28.58
C ALA A 34 -49.42 -38.31 -27.22
N TYR A 35 -50.65 -38.21 -26.72
CA TYR A 35 -51.54 -39.23 -26.11
C TYR A 35 -50.98 -40.47 -25.38
N MET A 36 -51.43 -40.90 -24.16
CA MET A 36 -52.70 -40.86 -23.38
C MET A 36 -53.72 -42.01 -23.57
N GLN A 37 -54.37 -42.34 -22.42
CA GLN A 37 -55.54 -43.21 -22.14
C GLN A 37 -55.20 -44.61 -21.53
N LYS A 38 -55.99 -45.17 -20.58
CA LYS A 38 -57.32 -44.77 -20.04
C LYS A 38 -57.55 -45.19 -18.57
N GLN A 39 -58.65 -44.70 -17.97
CA GLN A 39 -59.08 -44.93 -16.57
C GLN A 39 -60.00 -46.16 -16.40
N ARG A 40 -60.06 -46.75 -15.18
CA ARG A 40 -61.26 -46.94 -14.31
C ARG A 40 -61.13 -48.10 -13.26
N GLY A 41 -61.20 -47.75 -11.96
CA GLY A 41 -62.03 -48.46 -10.94
C GLY A 41 -61.29 -49.29 -9.84
N VAL A 42 -61.95 -49.78 -8.77
CA VAL A 42 -63.25 -49.41 -8.13
C VAL A 42 -63.37 -49.97 -6.67
N ILE A 43 -64.04 -49.22 -5.77
CA ILE A 43 -64.70 -49.56 -4.46
C ILE A 43 -64.18 -50.73 -3.56
N SER A 44 -63.66 -50.36 -2.36
CA SER A 44 -63.87 -50.89 -0.97
C SER A 44 -64.05 -52.39 -0.62
N GLY A 45 -63.31 -52.87 0.41
CA GLY A 45 -63.66 -54.03 1.26
C GLY A 45 -62.79 -54.22 2.53
N ARG A 46 -63.38 -54.64 3.67
CA ARG A 46 -62.76 -55.02 5.00
C ARG A 46 -63.17 -56.48 5.35
N PRO A 47 -62.52 -57.26 6.25
CA PRO A 47 -62.34 -57.06 7.73
C PRO A 47 -60.86 -57.31 8.21
N LEU A 48 -60.37 -57.03 9.45
CA LEU A 48 -60.73 -57.39 10.86
C LEU A 48 -60.54 -58.90 11.20
N PRO A 49 -60.03 -59.29 12.41
CA PRO A 49 -60.50 -58.85 13.75
C PRO A 49 -59.44 -58.52 14.86
N LEU A 50 -59.93 -58.19 16.07
CA LEU A 50 -59.24 -57.97 17.36
C LEU A 50 -59.44 -59.22 18.29
N PRO A 51 -58.74 -59.38 19.45
CA PRO A 51 -58.94 -58.62 20.72
C PRO A 51 -57.61 -58.03 21.29
N GLY A 52 -57.54 -57.16 22.31
CA GLY A 52 -58.53 -56.65 23.29
C GLY A 52 -58.43 -57.34 24.68
N PRO A 53 -58.82 -56.72 25.83
CA PRO A 53 -59.28 -55.34 26.11
C PRO A 53 -58.11 -54.30 26.21
N VAL A 54 -57.89 -53.35 27.16
CA VAL A 54 -58.41 -53.01 28.52
C VAL A 54 -58.42 -51.45 28.73
N ALA A 55 -58.64 -50.97 29.96
CA ALA A 55 -59.00 -49.61 30.41
C ALA A 55 -58.28 -49.25 31.76
N THR A 56 -58.26 -48.04 32.39
CA THR A 56 -58.49 -46.59 32.09
C THR A 56 -57.80 -45.72 33.22
N PRO A 57 -58.27 -44.58 33.83
CA PRO A 57 -57.44 -43.36 33.88
C PRO A 57 -57.27 -42.66 35.27
N GLU A 58 -56.74 -41.42 35.23
CA GLU A 58 -56.61 -40.34 36.25
C GLU A 58 -57.76 -40.18 37.29
N PRO A 59 -57.48 -39.62 38.51
CA PRO A 59 -57.63 -38.15 38.70
C PRO A 59 -56.70 -37.42 39.72
N VAL A 60 -56.47 -36.14 39.37
CA VAL A 60 -56.27 -34.90 40.17
C VAL A 60 -56.47 -34.94 41.70
N THR A 61 -55.63 -34.21 42.44
CA THR A 61 -55.99 -33.50 43.71
C THR A 61 -55.28 -32.14 43.81
N ILE A 62 -55.84 -31.22 44.64
CA ILE A 62 -55.45 -29.79 44.73
C ILE A 62 -55.43 -29.37 46.22
N SER A 63 -54.37 -28.70 46.70
CA SER A 63 -54.43 -27.67 47.77
C SER A 63 -53.04 -27.12 48.14
N GLU A 64 -52.88 -25.79 48.11
CA GLU A 64 -51.94 -25.09 49.02
C GLU A 64 -52.59 -24.97 50.42
N PRO A 65 -51.87 -24.46 51.45
CA PRO A 65 -52.02 -23.03 51.71
C PRO A 65 -50.77 -22.30 52.27
N ASP A 66 -50.71 -20.98 52.04
CA ASP A 66 -50.36 -19.88 52.99
C ASP A 66 -49.03 -19.91 53.81
N GLN A 67 -48.38 -18.78 54.16
CA GLN A 67 -48.34 -17.37 53.72
C GLN A 67 -47.02 -16.80 54.29
N GLU A 68 -46.21 -16.04 53.54
CA GLU A 68 -45.54 -14.83 54.07
C GLU A 68 -44.92 -13.96 52.96
N THR A 69 -44.57 -12.71 53.28
CA THR A 69 -44.42 -11.61 52.32
C THR A 69 -43.01 -11.05 52.17
N VAL A 70 -42.54 -10.94 50.91
CA VAL A 70 -42.04 -9.73 50.19
C VAL A 70 -41.13 -8.73 50.96
N PRO A 71 -40.00 -8.17 50.40
CA PRO A 71 -39.43 -8.29 49.04
C PRO A 71 -37.90 -8.55 48.92
N GLY A 72 -37.51 -9.22 47.83
CA GLY A 72 -36.68 -8.60 46.77
C GLY A 72 -35.16 -8.38 46.96
N LYS A 73 -34.38 -9.22 46.26
CA LYS A 73 -33.43 -8.76 45.23
C LYS A 73 -33.13 -9.89 44.23
N ALA A 74 -32.82 -9.54 42.98
CA ALA A 74 -32.73 -10.51 41.90
C ALA A 74 -31.39 -11.28 41.89
N LEU A 75 -31.55 -12.61 41.91
CA LEU A 75 -30.69 -13.67 41.35
C LEU A 75 -29.40 -13.27 40.61
N ALA A 76 -28.34 -14.02 40.93
CA ALA A 76 -27.17 -14.19 40.09
C ALA A 76 -27.03 -15.67 39.67
N SER A 77 -26.10 -15.91 38.74
CA SER A 77 -25.43 -17.19 38.41
C SER A 77 -26.23 -18.36 37.78
N THR A 78 -25.58 -18.91 36.74
CA THR A 78 -25.53 -20.32 36.30
C THR A 78 -26.81 -21.06 35.87
N ASP A 79 -26.76 -21.55 34.63
CA ASP A 79 -27.12 -22.94 34.32
C ASP A 79 -25.92 -23.62 33.64
N LEU A 80 -25.84 -24.95 33.67
CA LEU A 80 -24.64 -25.73 33.32
C LEU A 80 -25.02 -27.06 32.65
N MET A 81 -24.16 -27.52 31.72
CA MET A 81 -24.27 -28.75 30.93
C MET A 81 -25.35 -28.69 29.83
N GLY A 82 -25.15 -29.25 28.63
CA GLY A 82 -23.96 -29.91 28.10
C GLY A 82 -24.32 -31.07 27.17
N ARG A 83 -23.62 -31.20 26.02
CA ARG A 83 -23.58 -32.41 25.17
C ARG A 83 -22.42 -32.31 24.19
N THR A 84 -21.42 -33.16 24.37
CA THR A 84 -20.31 -33.34 23.43
C THR A 84 -20.71 -34.30 22.30
N SER A 85 -20.21 -34.05 21.09
CA SER A 85 -20.22 -35.02 19.99
C SER A 85 -18.82 -35.08 19.38
N LEU A 86 -18.17 -36.23 19.52
CA LEU A 86 -16.88 -36.48 18.87
C LEU A 86 -17.13 -36.71 17.37
N LYS A 87 -16.67 -35.77 16.54
CA LYS A 87 -16.38 -36.05 15.13
C LYS A 87 -14.91 -36.46 15.02
N GLN A 88 -14.66 -37.47 14.20
CA GLN A 88 -13.31 -37.88 13.83
C GLN A 88 -12.89 -37.05 12.61
N SER A 89 -11.96 -36.12 12.80
CA SER A 89 -11.45 -35.20 11.77
C SER A 89 -10.55 -35.92 10.76
N ASN A 90 -10.44 -35.37 9.55
CA ASN A 90 -9.46 -35.81 8.55
C ASN A 90 -8.12 -35.10 8.82
N PRO A 91 -6.95 -35.78 8.88
CA PRO A 91 -5.69 -35.15 9.29
C PRO A 91 -5.24 -33.93 8.44
N GLU A 92 -5.67 -33.85 7.18
CA GLU A 92 -5.34 -32.72 6.29
C GLU A 92 -6.11 -31.42 6.65
N GLU A 93 -7.28 -31.51 7.31
CA GLU A 93 -8.02 -30.32 7.76
C GLU A 93 -7.38 -29.70 9.02
N GLU A 94 -6.83 -30.52 9.92
CA GLU A 94 -6.10 -30.06 11.11
C GLU A 94 -4.78 -29.38 10.75
N LEU A 95 -4.10 -29.82 9.69
CA LEU A 95 -2.88 -29.17 9.19
C LEU A 95 -3.11 -27.72 8.72
N GLN A 96 -4.28 -27.39 8.18
CA GLN A 96 -4.58 -26.01 7.74
C GLN A 96 -4.99 -25.11 8.91
N ALA A 97 -5.58 -25.68 9.97
CA ALA A 97 -5.97 -24.93 11.17
C ALA A 97 -4.75 -24.34 11.92
N GLN A 98 -3.62 -25.05 11.96
CA GLN A 98 -2.40 -24.56 12.61
C GLN A 98 -1.70 -23.40 11.89
N VAL A 99 -1.96 -23.16 10.60
CA VAL A 99 -1.25 -22.14 9.81
C VAL A 99 -1.96 -20.78 9.80
N ASN A 100 -3.29 -20.76 10.00
CA ASN A 100 -4.13 -19.56 9.98
C ASN A 100 -4.92 -19.33 11.29
N GLY A 101 -4.56 -20.02 12.37
CA GLY A 101 -5.19 -19.83 13.68
C GLY A 101 -4.89 -18.44 14.25
N THR A 102 -5.88 -17.55 14.27
CA THR A 102 -5.79 -16.26 14.99
C THR A 102 -5.55 -16.53 16.46
N ILE A 103 -4.33 -16.31 16.94
CA ILE A 103 -4.03 -16.33 18.38
C ILE A 103 -4.86 -15.20 19.01
N SER A 104 -5.75 -15.56 19.95
CA SER A 104 -6.55 -14.57 20.67
C SER A 104 -5.63 -13.65 21.47
N PRO A 105 -5.74 -12.31 21.35
CA PRO A 105 -5.08 -11.40 22.29
C PRO A 105 -5.54 -11.73 23.71
N ASN A 106 -4.59 -11.89 24.62
CA ASN A 106 -4.85 -12.19 26.01
C ASN A 106 -5.08 -10.87 26.78
N LEU A 107 -5.56 -10.96 28.02
CA LEU A 107 -5.86 -9.74 28.76
C LEU A 107 -4.60 -9.21 29.47
N VAL A 108 -4.27 -7.95 29.22
CA VAL A 108 -3.33 -7.10 29.98
C VAL A 108 -3.87 -6.99 31.41
N THR A 109 -3.19 -7.63 32.35
CA THR A 109 -3.63 -7.79 33.74
C THR A 109 -2.46 -7.64 34.72
N THR A 110 -2.77 -7.69 36.01
CA THR A 110 -1.81 -7.87 37.10
C THR A 110 -0.89 -9.08 36.96
N VAL A 111 -1.24 -10.08 36.12
CA VAL A 111 -0.48 -11.33 35.92
C VAL A 111 0.34 -11.31 34.63
N SER A 112 -0.20 -10.77 33.54
CA SER A 112 0.49 -10.69 32.24
C SER A 112 1.38 -9.45 32.09
N TYR A 113 1.07 -8.34 32.76
CA TYR A 113 1.93 -7.14 32.83
C TYR A 113 2.08 -6.57 34.26
N PRO A 114 2.57 -7.35 35.24
CA PRO A 114 2.87 -6.90 36.61
C PRO A 114 3.52 -5.51 36.69
N PHE A 115 2.87 -4.60 37.41
CA PHE A 115 3.28 -3.21 37.53
C PHE A 115 4.14 -2.97 38.79
N THR A 116 5.16 -2.14 38.67
CA THR A 116 5.93 -1.61 39.80
C THR A 116 6.30 -0.15 39.54
N ALA A 117 6.18 0.69 40.57
CA ALA A 117 6.67 2.07 40.55
C ALA A 117 7.97 2.18 41.37
N THR A 118 8.94 2.93 40.86
CA THR A 118 10.24 3.20 41.50
C THR A 118 10.62 4.68 41.39
N SER A 119 11.65 5.09 42.12
CA SER A 119 12.18 6.45 42.13
C SER A 119 13.72 6.44 42.01
N ALA A 120 14.30 7.62 41.76
CA ALA A 120 15.73 7.82 41.51
C ALA A 120 16.31 7.07 40.29
N ILE A 121 15.48 6.68 39.31
CA ILE A 121 15.94 6.11 38.04
C ILE A 121 16.35 7.23 37.09
N ALA A 122 17.62 7.24 36.67
CA ALA A 122 18.10 8.21 35.69
C ALA A 122 17.54 7.94 34.28
N LEU A 123 17.34 9.00 33.50
CA LEU A 123 17.15 8.90 32.05
C LEU A 123 18.38 8.25 31.41
N GLU A 124 18.16 7.51 30.32
CA GLU A 124 19.21 7.03 29.44
C GLU A 124 19.89 8.20 28.72
N ASP A 125 21.20 8.16 28.49
CA ASP A 125 21.90 9.23 27.76
C ASP A 125 21.55 9.23 26.26
N MET A 126 20.74 10.20 25.83
CA MET A 126 20.31 10.39 24.45
C MET A 126 21.15 11.42 23.68
N SER A 127 22.35 11.77 24.16
CA SER A 127 23.24 12.76 23.53
C SER A 127 23.83 12.32 22.18
N THR A 128 24.03 11.02 21.98
CA THR A 128 24.68 10.44 20.79
C THR A 128 24.01 9.14 20.33
N GLY A 129 24.24 8.76 19.07
CA GLY A 129 23.72 7.50 18.51
C GLY A 129 22.20 7.45 18.28
N THR A 130 21.50 8.58 18.38
CA THR A 130 20.03 8.63 18.22
C THR A 130 19.58 8.98 16.80
N SER A 131 18.46 8.41 16.36
CA SER A 131 17.74 8.78 15.13
C SER A 131 16.47 9.56 15.46
N GLN A 132 16.23 10.67 14.74
CA GLN A 132 15.07 11.53 14.97
C GLN A 132 13.79 10.95 14.34
N LEU A 133 12.67 11.06 15.07
CA LEU A 133 11.33 10.61 14.66
C LEU A 133 10.41 11.81 14.37
N VAL A 134 10.48 12.86 15.21
CA VAL A 134 9.74 14.13 15.07
C VAL A 134 10.69 15.28 15.42
N GLY A 135 10.62 16.38 14.67
CA GLY A 135 11.47 17.57 14.86
C GLY A 135 11.05 18.49 16.01
N ALA A 136 11.64 19.68 16.07
CA ALA A 136 11.31 20.74 17.01
C ALA A 136 10.10 21.59 16.55
N GLY A 137 9.36 22.15 17.49
CA GLY A 137 8.19 23.01 17.20
C GLY A 137 7.05 22.27 16.47
N ALA A 138 6.94 20.96 16.67
CA ALA A 138 6.03 20.09 15.94
C ALA A 138 4.80 19.75 16.79
N ASP A 139 3.63 20.17 16.32
CA ASP A 139 2.31 19.88 16.90
C ASP A 139 1.63 18.73 16.13
N ASP A 140 0.86 17.90 16.83
CA ASP A 140 0.13 16.71 16.32
C ASP A 140 0.94 15.69 15.46
N THR A 141 2.25 15.89 15.28
CA THR A 141 3.03 15.29 14.20
C THR A 141 3.44 13.85 14.51
N ALA A 142 3.18 12.91 13.59
CA ALA A 142 3.54 11.49 13.69
C ALA A 142 4.78 11.12 12.85
N SER A 143 5.58 10.17 13.35
CA SER A 143 6.76 9.64 12.65
C SER A 143 6.39 8.60 11.59
N ALA A 144 7.26 8.44 10.59
CA ALA A 144 7.24 7.25 9.75
C ALA A 144 7.42 5.96 10.58
N VAL A 145 6.94 4.83 10.03
CA VAL A 145 7.15 3.49 10.61
C VAL A 145 8.64 3.17 10.60
N THR A 146 9.15 2.73 11.75
CA THR A 146 10.56 2.55 12.05
C THR A 146 10.79 1.15 12.63
N ASN A 147 11.89 0.49 12.30
CA ASN A 147 12.21 -0.83 12.84
C ASN A 147 12.66 -0.73 14.32
N ILE A 148 12.15 -1.62 15.17
CA ILE A 148 12.58 -1.78 16.57
C ILE A 148 14.05 -2.27 16.63
N GLY A 149 14.45 -3.08 15.64
CA GLY A 149 15.78 -3.70 15.54
C GLY A 149 15.86 -5.09 16.17
N PHE A 150 14.85 -5.50 16.93
CA PHE A 150 14.63 -6.84 17.46
C PHE A 150 13.15 -7.21 17.39
N ASP A 151 12.86 -8.48 17.67
CA ASP A 151 11.50 -9.01 17.74
C ASP A 151 10.96 -8.79 19.15
N TYR A 152 10.07 -7.81 19.32
CA TYR A 152 9.41 -7.49 20.57
C TYR A 152 8.04 -8.16 20.64
N TRP A 153 7.65 -8.69 21.79
CA TRP A 153 6.38 -9.39 21.94
C TRP A 153 5.41 -8.50 22.72
N ASN A 154 4.22 -8.28 22.17
CA ASN A 154 3.21 -7.44 22.78
C ASN A 154 1.83 -8.08 22.64
N ASP A 155 1.23 -8.44 23.78
CA ASP A 155 0.02 -9.24 23.83
C ASP A 155 0.12 -10.48 22.93
N GLY A 156 1.26 -11.16 23.05
CA GLY A 156 1.55 -12.41 22.39
C GLY A 156 1.90 -12.34 20.90
N VAL A 157 1.73 -11.16 20.30
CA VAL A 157 1.95 -10.93 18.88
C VAL A 157 3.36 -10.34 18.65
N ARG A 158 4.06 -10.89 17.65
CA ARG A 158 5.40 -10.47 17.24
C ARG A 158 5.40 -9.10 16.57
N MET A 159 6.00 -8.12 17.21
CA MET A 159 6.23 -6.76 16.71
C MET A 159 7.69 -6.57 16.29
N THR A 160 7.92 -5.97 15.12
CA THR A 160 9.27 -5.64 14.62
C THR A 160 9.44 -4.15 14.30
N GLN A 161 8.35 -3.39 14.39
CA GLN A 161 8.26 -1.99 13.96
C GLN A 161 7.43 -1.16 14.94
N PHE A 162 7.61 0.16 14.90
CA PHE A 162 6.87 1.14 15.70
C PHE A 162 6.76 2.50 14.99
N SER A 163 5.90 3.37 15.50
CA SER A 163 5.77 4.78 15.10
C SER A 163 5.39 5.61 16.33
N ALA A 164 5.84 6.85 16.44
CA ALA A 164 5.58 7.73 17.59
C ALA A 164 5.23 9.15 17.16
N ASN A 165 4.46 9.88 17.96
CA ASN A 165 4.03 11.26 17.66
C ASN A 165 4.47 12.27 18.72
N ALA A 166 4.27 13.56 18.41
CA ALA A 166 4.49 14.66 19.34
C ALA A 166 3.63 14.54 20.62
N ASN A 167 2.42 14.01 20.51
CA ASN A 167 1.44 13.78 21.59
C ASN A 167 1.88 12.74 22.66
N GLY A 168 3.14 12.34 22.75
CA GLY A 168 3.63 11.41 23.78
C GLY A 168 3.17 9.95 23.61
N LEU A 169 2.63 9.60 22.43
CA LEU A 169 2.12 8.28 22.10
C LEU A 169 3.06 7.52 21.16
N LEU A 170 3.23 6.22 21.45
CA LEU A 170 3.89 5.25 20.57
C LEU A 170 2.91 4.15 20.19
N ARG A 171 2.95 3.73 18.92
CA ARG A 171 2.22 2.58 18.37
C ARG A 171 3.22 1.49 17.96
N LEU A 172 2.90 0.24 18.26
CA LEU A 172 3.65 -0.93 17.78
C LEU A 172 3.01 -1.51 16.51
N GLY A 173 3.84 -2.09 15.64
CA GLY A 173 3.45 -2.71 14.39
C GLY A 173 3.75 -1.87 13.13
N PRO A 174 3.31 -2.32 11.95
CA PRO A 174 3.68 -1.75 10.64
C PRO A 174 2.84 -0.53 10.23
N THR A 175 2.17 0.15 11.17
CA THR A 175 1.21 1.22 10.90
C THR A 175 1.64 2.50 11.62
N VAL A 176 1.60 3.63 10.92
CA VAL A 176 1.87 4.97 11.49
C VAL A 176 0.85 5.26 12.62
N VAL A 177 1.31 5.83 13.72
CA VAL A 177 0.44 6.33 14.80
C VAL A 177 -0.34 7.55 14.31
N SER A 178 -1.60 7.72 14.72
CA SER A 178 -2.39 8.88 14.28
C SER A 178 -1.89 10.20 14.87
N GLN A 179 -2.30 11.30 14.23
CA GLN A 179 -2.20 12.67 14.72
C GLN A 179 -3.35 12.95 15.73
N GLY A 180 -3.47 12.08 16.73
CA GLY A 180 -4.59 12.07 17.68
C GLY A 180 -4.17 12.62 19.04
N PHE A 181 -4.58 13.85 19.35
CA PHE A 181 -4.36 14.49 20.65
C PHE A 181 -5.25 13.93 21.77
N THR A 182 -6.48 13.48 21.46
CA THR A 182 -7.41 12.97 22.49
C THR A 182 -6.91 11.68 23.14
N ASN A 183 -6.44 11.79 24.37
CA ASN A 183 -5.86 10.71 25.12
C ASN A 183 -6.91 9.74 25.69
N SER A 184 -6.83 8.48 25.27
CA SER A 184 -7.67 7.44 25.85
C SER A 184 -7.07 6.05 25.68
N LEU A 185 -6.51 5.53 26.77
CA LEU A 185 -6.06 4.14 26.83
C LEU A 185 -7.21 3.14 26.63
N ALA A 186 -8.46 3.53 26.88
CA ALA A 186 -9.65 2.72 26.60
C ALA A 186 -10.15 2.81 25.14
N SER A 187 -9.50 3.58 24.27
CA SER A 187 -9.81 3.61 22.83
C SER A 187 -9.17 2.43 22.10
N THR A 188 -9.76 1.96 21.00
CA THR A 188 -9.11 1.04 20.05
C THR A 188 -8.30 1.77 18.98
N THR A 189 -8.41 3.10 18.86
CA THR A 189 -7.55 3.91 18.00
C THR A 189 -6.08 3.67 18.33
N ASP A 190 -5.25 3.53 17.30
CA ASP A 190 -3.82 3.23 17.39
C ASP A 190 -3.42 1.97 18.18
N ALA A 191 -4.34 1.05 18.44
CA ALA A 191 -3.97 -0.24 19.03
C ALA A 191 -2.96 -1.01 18.14
N PRO A 192 -2.00 -1.74 18.75
CA PRO A 192 -1.55 -1.64 20.15
C PRO A 192 -0.68 -0.39 20.40
N LYS A 193 -0.86 0.26 21.56
CA LYS A 193 -0.23 1.55 21.89
C LYS A 193 0.36 1.62 23.30
N ILE A 194 1.32 2.52 23.44
CA ILE A 194 2.09 2.81 24.65
C ILE A 194 2.07 4.34 24.83
N GLY A 195 1.35 4.83 25.83
CA GLY A 195 1.30 6.24 26.21
C GLY A 195 2.28 6.49 27.35
N ALA A 196 3.46 7.04 27.05
CA ALA A 196 4.47 7.34 28.06
C ALA A 196 4.09 8.59 28.88
N TYR A 197 3.52 9.58 28.20
CA TYR A 197 2.78 10.72 28.76
C TYR A 197 1.90 11.23 27.62
N TRP A 198 0.75 10.60 27.39
CA TRP A 198 -0.12 10.90 26.24
C TRP A 198 -1.14 11.99 26.58
N ASP A 199 -1.04 13.11 25.87
CA ASP A 199 -2.01 14.21 25.84
C ASP A 199 -1.83 15.01 24.53
N ASP A 200 -2.62 16.06 24.37
CA ASP A 200 -2.45 17.14 23.39
C ASP A 200 -1.11 17.88 23.63
N LEU A 201 -0.01 17.39 23.03
CA LEU A 201 1.36 17.84 23.27
C LEU A 201 2.16 18.09 21.98
N CYS A 202 3.07 19.04 22.07
CA CYS A 202 4.00 19.38 20.99
C CYS A 202 5.46 19.44 21.46
N THR A 203 6.37 19.14 20.54
CA THR A 203 7.81 19.31 20.81
C THR A 203 8.13 20.80 20.90
N GLY A 204 8.89 21.21 21.91
CA GLY A 204 9.33 22.59 22.01
C GLY A 204 10.23 22.99 20.84
N THR A 205 10.45 24.29 20.66
CA THR A 205 11.45 24.85 19.73
C THR A 205 12.89 24.38 20.03
N ASN A 206 13.13 23.87 21.23
CA ASN A 206 14.35 23.22 21.73
C ASN A 206 14.20 21.69 21.91
N GLY A 207 13.13 21.08 21.37
CA GLY A 207 12.74 19.68 21.60
C GLY A 207 12.66 18.82 20.35
N LYS A 208 12.34 17.54 20.54
CA LYS A 208 12.21 16.52 19.48
C LYS A 208 11.67 15.21 20.05
N VAL A 209 11.21 14.31 19.18
CA VAL A 209 11.06 12.88 19.50
C VAL A 209 12.15 12.12 18.75
N HIS A 210 12.90 11.26 19.44
CA HIS A 210 14.02 10.50 18.87
C HIS A 210 14.27 9.20 19.62
N TYR A 211 14.98 8.26 18.99
CA TYR A 211 15.23 6.93 19.57
C TYR A 211 16.68 6.46 19.40
N LYS A 212 17.12 5.51 20.22
CA LYS A 212 18.32 4.70 19.99
C LYS A 212 18.09 3.24 20.39
N LEU A 213 18.89 2.36 19.81
CA LEU A 213 18.99 0.94 20.19
C LEU A 213 20.29 0.72 20.96
N ILE A 214 20.24 -0.07 22.04
CA ILE A 214 21.33 -0.22 23.00
C ILE A 214 21.60 -1.71 23.25
N GLY A 215 22.86 -2.06 23.44
CA GLY A 215 23.30 -3.44 23.72
C GLY A 215 23.41 -4.30 22.47
N ALA A 216 23.59 -5.60 22.68
CA ALA A 216 23.67 -6.61 21.63
C ALA A 216 22.62 -7.71 21.89
N ALA A 217 22.24 -8.45 20.85
CA ALA A 217 21.27 -9.53 20.99
C ALA A 217 21.79 -10.61 21.97
N PRO A 218 20.94 -11.18 22.85
CA PRO A 218 19.49 -11.03 22.94
C PRO A 218 19.01 -10.01 24.01
N THR A 219 19.90 -9.15 24.52
CA THR A 219 19.62 -8.26 25.67
C THR A 219 19.51 -6.79 25.26
N ARG A 220 18.99 -6.51 24.06
CA ARG A 220 18.87 -5.12 23.57
C ARG A 220 17.76 -4.35 24.28
N LYS A 221 17.95 -3.03 24.35
CA LYS A 221 16.95 -2.05 24.83
C LYS A 221 16.70 -1.01 23.74
N LEU A 222 15.46 -0.90 23.26
CA LEU A 222 15.01 0.26 22.49
C LEU A 222 14.66 1.37 23.50
N VAL A 223 15.15 2.58 23.26
CA VAL A 223 14.77 3.78 24.02
C VAL A 223 14.21 4.81 23.07
N VAL A 224 12.98 5.26 23.33
CA VAL A 224 12.34 6.40 22.66
C VAL A 224 12.22 7.53 23.67
N GLU A 225 12.75 8.70 23.34
CA GLU A 225 12.70 9.91 24.16
C GLU A 225 11.84 10.99 23.50
N TRP A 226 10.97 11.58 24.30
CA TRP A 226 10.30 12.84 24.05
C TRP A 226 11.08 13.93 24.81
N GLN A 227 11.92 14.66 24.09
CA GLN A 227 12.88 15.61 24.65
C GLN A 227 12.34 17.04 24.56
N ASN A 228 12.35 17.76 25.69
CA ASN A 228 11.89 19.15 25.80
C ASN A 228 10.51 19.36 25.12
N MET A 229 9.54 18.56 25.56
CA MET A 229 8.13 18.73 25.24
C MET A 229 7.58 19.98 25.92
N GLN A 230 6.65 20.68 25.26
CA GLN A 230 6.03 21.87 25.85
C GLN A 230 4.85 21.45 26.74
N ILE A 231 5.07 21.45 28.07
CA ILE A 231 4.07 21.10 29.07
C ILE A 231 3.89 22.31 30.01
N THR A 232 2.81 23.07 29.96
CA THR A 232 1.66 22.98 29.04
C THR A 232 1.99 23.52 27.64
N ARG A 233 1.24 23.09 26.62
CA ARG A 233 1.39 23.56 25.23
C ARG A 233 0.80 24.95 25.00
N GLY A 234 -0.16 25.36 25.83
CA GLY A 234 -0.70 26.72 25.85
C GLY A 234 -1.28 27.16 24.50
N ALA A 235 -1.02 28.40 24.09
CA ALA A 235 -1.63 29.01 22.91
C ALA A 235 -0.95 28.65 21.56
N GLY A 236 -0.46 27.41 21.40
CA GLY A 236 -0.01 26.87 20.11
C GLY A 236 1.51 26.80 19.90
N CYS A 237 2.21 26.03 20.74
CA CYS A 237 3.45 25.30 20.37
C CYS A 237 4.68 26.07 19.86
N ALA A 238 4.68 27.40 19.99
CA ALA A 238 5.81 28.26 19.62
C ALA A 238 6.87 28.44 20.73
N GLY A 239 6.72 27.77 21.88
CA GLY A 239 7.56 27.96 23.06
C GLY A 239 8.79 27.05 23.12
N THR A 240 9.62 27.25 24.15
CA THR A 240 10.60 26.25 24.59
C THR A 240 9.93 25.23 25.51
N GLY A 241 10.15 23.95 25.27
CA GLY A 241 9.67 22.88 26.14
C GLY A 241 10.57 22.62 27.35
N ASN A 242 9.97 21.98 28.33
CA ASN A 242 10.40 21.87 29.73
C ASN A 242 10.13 20.48 30.35
N GLY A 243 9.46 19.58 29.61
CA GLY A 243 9.24 18.19 29.99
C GLY A 243 10.12 17.23 29.19
N THR A 244 10.79 16.28 29.83
CA THR A 244 11.49 15.19 29.13
C THR A 244 11.15 13.84 29.76
N PHE A 245 10.80 12.85 28.94
CA PHE A 245 10.45 11.49 29.38
C PHE A 245 10.82 10.45 28.32
N GLN A 246 11.02 9.21 28.77
CA GLN A 246 11.45 8.09 27.95
C GLN A 246 10.53 6.88 28.10
N ALA A 247 10.35 6.13 27.01
CA ALA A 247 9.83 4.77 27.03
C ALA A 247 10.92 3.79 26.58
N TRP A 248 11.13 2.73 27.37
CA TRP A 248 12.11 1.69 27.13
C TRP A 248 11.39 0.36 26.87
N LEU A 249 11.79 -0.34 25.80
CA LEU A 249 11.35 -1.71 25.50
C LEU A 249 12.56 -2.65 25.53
N PHE A 250 12.45 -3.78 26.23
CA PHE A 250 13.55 -4.74 26.41
C PHE A 250 13.32 -6.03 25.63
N GLU A 251 14.36 -6.51 24.93
CA GLU A 251 14.29 -7.63 23.97
C GLU A 251 13.87 -8.97 24.59
N SER A 252 14.67 -9.54 25.49
CA SER A 252 14.36 -10.85 26.08
C SER A 252 13.20 -10.82 27.09
N THR A 253 13.09 -9.73 27.86
CA THR A 253 12.23 -9.68 29.06
C THR A 253 10.86 -9.06 28.83
N GLY A 254 10.58 -8.50 27.65
CA GLY A 254 9.28 -7.88 27.34
C GLY A 254 8.94 -6.62 28.14
N VAL A 255 9.86 -6.13 28.98
CA VAL A 255 9.58 -5.03 29.91
C VAL A 255 9.25 -3.75 29.13
N VAL A 256 8.15 -3.10 29.51
CA VAL A 256 7.86 -1.70 29.18
C VAL A 256 8.22 -0.87 30.40
N GLN A 257 9.16 0.06 30.27
CA GLN A 257 9.55 0.95 31.36
C GLN A 257 9.46 2.41 30.92
N PHE A 258 8.69 3.21 31.66
CA PHE A 258 8.69 4.67 31.55
C PHE A 258 9.67 5.26 32.57
N VAL A 259 10.40 6.31 32.18
CA VAL A 259 11.30 7.07 33.06
C VAL A 259 11.10 8.56 32.81
N TYR A 260 10.94 9.34 33.88
CA TYR A 260 10.62 10.76 33.79
C TYR A 260 11.80 11.63 34.25
N GLY A 261 12.18 12.59 33.42
CA GLY A 261 13.15 13.64 33.74
C GLY A 261 12.48 14.83 34.44
N SER A 262 13.01 16.03 34.19
CA SER A 262 12.34 17.26 34.64
C SER A 262 11.01 17.42 33.89
N ILE A 263 9.93 17.66 34.63
CA ILE A 263 8.62 18.11 34.14
C ILE A 263 8.18 19.22 35.10
N GLN A 264 8.24 20.47 34.67
CA GLN A 264 8.25 21.63 35.57
C GLN A 264 6.88 22.26 35.85
N ALA A 265 5.85 21.90 35.07
CA ALA A 265 4.50 22.43 35.24
C ALA A 265 3.45 21.32 35.31
N ALA A 266 2.36 21.62 36.03
CA ALA A 266 1.18 20.78 36.09
C ALA A 266 0.36 20.94 34.81
N ASN A 267 0.04 19.83 34.14
CA ASN A 267 -0.75 19.84 32.91
C ASN A 267 -2.26 19.94 33.22
N ALA A 268 -2.67 21.09 33.74
CA ALA A 268 -4.07 21.39 34.07
C ALA A 268 -4.80 22.21 33.00
N VAL A 269 -4.11 22.61 31.92
CA VAL A 269 -4.64 23.50 30.87
C VAL A 269 -5.04 22.73 29.63
N ASP A 270 -4.28 21.71 29.24
CA ASP A 270 -4.39 21.11 27.91
C ASP A 270 -5.39 19.92 27.86
N GLY A 271 -5.92 19.51 29.02
CA GLY A 271 -6.92 18.44 29.18
C GLY A 271 -6.53 17.45 30.29
N GLY A 272 -5.24 17.15 30.37
CA GLY A 272 -4.67 16.22 31.34
C GLY A 272 -4.32 14.90 30.68
N TYR A 273 -3.24 14.26 31.12
CA TYR A 273 -2.57 13.19 30.39
C TYR A 273 -3.02 11.77 30.79
N SER A 274 -2.57 10.80 30.01
CA SER A 274 -2.68 9.35 30.24
C SER A 274 -1.28 8.73 30.30
N VAL A 275 -1.02 7.86 31.28
CA VAL A 275 0.18 7.00 31.30
C VAL A 275 -0.24 5.53 31.31
N GLY A 276 0.33 4.71 30.41
CA GLY A 276 0.02 3.27 30.35
C GLY A 276 0.26 2.60 29.00
N LEU A 277 -0.26 1.39 28.86
CA LEU A 277 -0.18 0.58 27.63
C LEU A 277 -1.53 -0.10 27.33
N GLN A 278 -1.80 -0.39 26.05
CA GLN A 278 -3.03 -1.02 25.57
C GLN A 278 -2.75 -1.96 24.40
N ALA A 279 -3.43 -3.10 24.37
CA ALA A 279 -3.30 -4.09 23.30
C ALA A 279 -4.65 -4.48 22.69
N GLY A 280 -4.87 -4.15 21.41
CA GLY A 280 -6.07 -4.55 20.67
C GLY A 280 -7.38 -3.90 21.15
N GLY A 281 -7.98 -4.42 22.23
CA GLY A 281 -9.34 -4.10 22.70
C GLY A 281 -9.45 -2.87 23.61
N ALA A 282 -10.65 -2.28 23.65
CA ALA A 282 -10.99 -1.10 24.47
C ALA A 282 -10.89 -1.35 25.99
N THR A 283 -11.03 -2.60 26.43
CA THR A 283 -10.93 -3.03 27.84
C THR A 283 -9.59 -3.72 28.14
N ASN A 284 -8.60 -3.64 27.24
CA ASN A 284 -7.37 -4.41 27.31
C ASN A 284 -6.14 -3.50 27.52
N PHE A 285 -6.09 -2.84 28.67
CA PHE A 285 -5.09 -1.82 28.98
C PHE A 285 -4.61 -1.89 30.43
N ALA A 286 -3.45 -1.30 30.69
CA ALA A 286 -2.99 -0.93 32.02
C ALA A 286 -2.78 0.58 32.09
N SER A 287 -3.48 1.27 32.98
CA SER A 287 -3.46 2.73 33.14
C SER A 287 -2.96 3.12 34.52
N VAL A 288 -1.88 3.90 34.56
CA VAL A 288 -1.20 4.33 35.79
C VAL A 288 -1.95 5.50 36.40
N THR A 289 -2.05 5.58 37.73
CA THR A 289 -2.47 6.77 38.48
C THR A 289 -1.25 7.40 39.16
N THR A 290 -0.70 8.44 38.54
CA THR A 290 0.67 8.92 38.85
C THR A 290 0.81 9.50 40.25
N ILE A 291 -0.17 10.28 40.72
CA ILE A 291 -0.18 10.85 42.09
C ILE A 291 -0.17 9.79 43.20
N GLY A 292 -0.69 8.59 42.92
CA GLY A 292 -0.69 7.45 43.86
C GLY A 292 0.39 6.41 43.57
N ASN A 293 1.10 6.52 42.44
CA ASN A 293 1.99 5.48 41.90
C ASN A 293 1.34 4.08 41.85
N THR A 294 0.06 4.01 41.45
CA THR A 294 -0.72 2.76 41.29
C THR A 294 -1.11 2.52 39.83
N VAL A 295 -1.69 1.35 39.54
CA VAL A 295 -2.20 1.00 38.20
C VAL A 295 -3.64 0.47 38.29
N SER A 296 -4.39 0.64 37.20
CA SER A 296 -5.74 0.11 37.00
C SER A 296 -5.81 -0.61 35.64
N TYR A 297 -6.39 -1.81 35.64
CA TYR A 297 -6.60 -2.65 34.45
C TYR A 297 -8.09 -2.67 34.00
N ALA A 298 -8.93 -1.82 34.60
CA ALA A 298 -10.38 -1.82 34.40
C ALA A 298 -10.97 -0.43 34.16
N ALA A 299 -10.37 0.61 34.73
CA ALA A 299 -10.74 2.01 34.53
C ALA A 299 -9.52 2.81 34.07
N ALA A 300 -9.62 3.50 32.93
CA ALA A 300 -8.54 4.34 32.42
C ALA A 300 -8.53 5.70 33.14
N ASN A 301 -7.34 6.17 33.52
CA ASN A 301 -7.12 7.50 34.08
C ASN A 301 -6.47 8.39 33.02
N ASN A 302 -7.29 9.25 32.40
CA ASN A 302 -6.89 10.13 31.30
C ASN A 302 -6.99 11.62 31.68
N ALA A 303 -7.30 11.96 32.93
CA ALA A 303 -7.53 13.33 33.40
C ALA A 303 -6.44 13.78 34.38
N GLN A 304 -5.19 13.37 34.11
CA GLN A 304 -4.08 13.55 35.03
C GLN A 304 -3.45 14.93 34.84
N THR A 305 -3.37 15.73 35.90
CA THR A 305 -2.88 17.10 35.78
C THR A 305 -1.66 17.39 36.66
N ASN A 306 -1.35 16.54 37.64
CA ASN A 306 -0.17 16.68 38.49
C ASN A 306 1.13 16.50 37.71
N THR A 307 2.20 17.17 38.15
CA THR A 307 3.57 16.84 37.73
C THR A 307 3.92 15.40 38.09
N ILE A 308 4.83 14.80 37.32
CA ILE A 308 5.51 13.56 37.69
C ILE A 308 6.92 13.96 38.15
N ALA A 309 7.39 13.40 39.27
CA ALA A 309 8.68 13.76 39.84
C ALA A 309 9.85 13.23 38.98
N ALA A 310 10.91 14.02 38.84
CA ALA A 310 12.12 13.59 38.16
C ALA A 310 12.73 12.36 38.86
N GLY A 311 13.09 11.36 38.07
CA GLY A 311 13.57 10.07 38.56
C GLY A 311 12.46 9.06 38.90
N THR A 312 11.19 9.41 38.79
CA THR A 312 10.10 8.41 38.82
C THR A 312 10.22 7.46 37.64
N SER A 313 9.93 6.19 37.86
CA SER A 313 9.82 5.20 36.79
C SER A 313 8.66 4.22 37.04
N TYR A 314 7.93 3.90 35.98
CA TYR A 314 6.84 2.94 35.96
C TYR A 314 7.24 1.75 35.09
N ILE A 315 7.17 0.54 35.65
CA ILE A 315 7.72 -0.67 35.06
C ILE A 315 6.58 -1.70 34.94
N PHE A 316 6.34 -2.18 33.72
CA PHE A 316 5.48 -3.31 33.44
C PHE A 316 6.37 -4.50 33.09
N THR A 317 6.36 -5.53 33.93
CA THR A 317 7.27 -6.68 33.85
C THR A 317 6.47 -7.94 33.52
N PRO A 318 6.28 -8.26 32.22
CA PRO A 318 5.57 -9.48 31.84
C PRO A 318 6.35 -10.72 32.32
N PRO A 319 5.65 -11.82 32.64
CA PRO A 319 6.30 -13.04 33.10
C PRO A 319 7.13 -13.66 31.98
N VAL A 320 8.39 -13.98 32.26
CA VAL A 320 9.23 -14.81 31.38
C VAL A 320 8.75 -16.27 31.53
N PRO A 321 8.37 -16.98 30.45
CA PRO A 321 8.00 -18.39 30.54
C PRO A 321 9.22 -19.26 30.78
N ASN A 322 8.99 -20.44 31.37
CA ASN A 322 10.02 -21.47 31.44
C ASN A 322 10.49 -21.85 30.03
N ALA A 323 11.79 -21.99 29.83
CA ALA A 323 12.36 -22.42 28.56
C ALA A 323 11.86 -23.83 28.17
N PRO A 324 11.48 -24.10 26.91
CA PRO A 324 11.37 -25.47 26.42
C PRO A 324 12.72 -26.19 26.51
N SER A 325 12.70 -27.51 26.44
CA SER A 325 13.91 -28.35 26.52
C SER A 325 13.85 -29.52 25.55
N GLY A 326 14.91 -30.33 25.48
CA GLY A 326 14.89 -31.60 24.73
C GLY A 326 14.70 -31.51 23.21
N LEU A 327 14.94 -30.34 22.58
CA LEU A 327 14.74 -30.15 21.15
C LEU A 327 15.50 -31.20 20.32
N ASN A 328 14.76 -32.03 19.61
CA ASN A 328 15.23 -33.14 18.79
C ASN A 328 14.44 -33.20 17.47
N PHE A 329 14.89 -34.04 16.54
CA PHE A 329 14.36 -34.11 15.18
C PHE A 329 13.94 -35.52 14.80
N THR A 330 12.77 -35.64 14.20
CA THR A 330 12.21 -36.88 13.66
C THR A 330 11.72 -36.66 12.22
N ALA A 331 11.41 -37.73 11.49
CA ALA A 331 10.95 -37.69 10.09
C ALA A 331 11.85 -36.90 9.10
N THR A 332 13.13 -36.68 9.44
CA THR A 332 14.08 -35.92 8.62
C THR A 332 14.32 -36.60 7.27
N ALA A 333 13.91 -35.92 6.21
CA ALA A 333 14.05 -36.34 4.82
C ALA A 333 14.75 -35.24 4.00
N ALA A 334 14.55 -35.23 2.68
CA ALA A 334 15.16 -34.25 1.79
C ALA A 334 14.51 -32.86 1.89
N VAL A 335 13.18 -32.77 2.06
CA VAL A 335 12.42 -31.51 2.10
C VAL A 335 11.50 -31.36 3.31
N THR A 336 11.68 -32.18 4.34
CA THR A 336 10.95 -32.07 5.61
C THR A 336 11.80 -32.52 6.80
N THR A 337 11.53 -31.94 7.97
CA THR A 337 11.99 -32.42 9.27
C THR A 337 10.99 -32.00 10.34
N THR A 338 10.69 -32.88 11.28
CA THR A 338 9.82 -32.58 12.42
C THR A 338 10.68 -32.22 13.62
N LEU A 339 10.57 -30.98 14.09
CA LEU A 339 11.06 -30.54 15.38
C LEU A 339 10.16 -31.13 16.47
N ASN A 340 10.74 -31.60 17.56
CA ASN A 340 10.02 -32.05 18.76
C ASN A 340 10.74 -31.49 19.99
N TRP A 341 10.01 -30.95 20.96
CA TRP A 341 10.57 -30.41 22.20
C TRP A 341 9.68 -30.74 23.40
N THR A 342 10.25 -30.67 24.60
CA THR A 342 9.51 -30.74 25.86
C THR A 342 9.07 -29.34 26.24
N ASP A 343 7.76 -29.16 26.43
CA ASP A 343 7.21 -27.99 27.09
C ASP A 343 7.50 -28.07 28.60
N ASN A 344 7.98 -26.97 29.19
CA ASN A 344 8.20 -26.82 30.63
C ASN A 344 7.44 -25.61 31.21
N SER A 345 6.69 -24.90 30.37
CA SER A 345 5.88 -23.74 30.70
C SER A 345 4.44 -24.16 31.06
N SER A 346 3.70 -23.24 31.67
CA SER A 346 2.28 -23.41 31.99
C SER A 346 1.53 -22.07 31.92
N ASN A 347 2.08 -21.16 31.12
CA ASN A 347 1.75 -19.75 31.02
C ASN A 347 2.16 -19.17 29.66
N GLU A 348 2.76 -20.00 28.81
CA GLU A 348 3.02 -19.68 27.42
C GLU A 348 1.71 -19.67 26.64
N ILE A 349 1.67 -18.83 25.62
CA ILE A 349 0.58 -18.76 24.64
C ILE A 349 0.98 -19.42 23.31
N GLY A 350 2.24 -19.86 23.19
CA GLY A 350 2.81 -20.39 21.97
C GLY A 350 4.33 -20.55 22.00
N PHE A 351 4.89 -21.10 20.92
CA PHE A 351 6.33 -21.25 20.73
C PHE A 351 6.80 -20.54 19.47
N ALA A 352 7.71 -19.58 19.62
CA ALA A 352 8.36 -18.89 18.52
C ALA A 352 9.56 -19.73 18.03
N ILE A 353 9.48 -20.16 16.77
CA ILE A 353 10.49 -21.00 16.13
C ILE A 353 11.32 -20.11 15.21
N TYR A 354 12.64 -20.18 15.37
CA TYR A 354 13.62 -19.49 14.55
C TYR A 354 14.58 -20.49 13.90
N ARG A 355 15.05 -20.18 12.71
CA ARG A 355 15.92 -21.03 11.89
C ARG A 355 17.09 -20.23 11.32
N SER A 356 18.26 -20.86 11.35
CA SER A 356 19.52 -20.40 10.75
C SER A 356 20.01 -21.41 9.72
N THR A 357 20.62 -20.92 8.65
CA THR A 357 21.32 -21.70 7.60
C THR A 357 22.82 -21.41 7.55
N ASP A 358 23.35 -20.61 8.47
CA ASP A 358 24.69 -20.01 8.38
C ASP A 358 25.63 -20.43 9.53
N GLY A 359 25.40 -21.61 10.11
CA GLY A 359 26.17 -22.13 11.24
C GLY A 359 25.62 -21.75 12.61
N GLY A 360 24.43 -21.14 12.67
CA GLY A 360 23.83 -20.66 13.92
C GLY A 360 24.21 -19.22 14.25
N VAL A 361 24.55 -18.40 13.25
CA VAL A 361 24.97 -17.01 13.43
C VAL A 361 23.75 -16.08 13.33
N ASN A 362 23.01 -16.11 12.22
CA ASN A 362 21.81 -15.29 12.00
C ASN A 362 20.55 -16.16 11.96
N TYR A 363 19.65 -15.92 12.92
CA TYR A 363 18.38 -16.63 13.05
C TYR A 363 17.23 -15.79 12.49
N SER A 364 16.51 -16.35 11.52
CA SER A 364 15.25 -15.78 11.03
C SER A 364 14.06 -16.41 11.73
N PHE A 365 13.04 -15.61 12.08
CA PHE A 365 11.75 -16.13 12.54
C PHE A 365 11.11 -16.98 11.46
N LEU A 366 10.65 -18.18 11.82
CA LEU A 366 10.05 -19.17 10.92
C LEU A 366 8.53 -19.24 11.12
N THR A 367 8.08 -19.39 12.37
CA THR A 367 6.65 -19.43 12.74
C THR A 367 6.46 -19.24 14.25
N GLN A 368 5.21 -19.07 14.68
CA GLN A 368 4.75 -19.22 16.06
C GLN A 368 3.69 -20.32 16.10
N THR A 369 3.87 -21.35 16.93
CA THR A 369 2.82 -22.34 17.20
C THR A 369 1.88 -21.85 18.32
N ALA A 370 0.71 -22.46 18.47
CA ALA A 370 -0.14 -22.29 19.65
C ALA A 370 0.52 -22.83 20.94
N ALA A 371 -0.06 -22.46 22.09
CA ALA A 371 0.29 -22.93 23.43
C ALA A 371 0.29 -24.48 23.53
N ASN A 372 1.05 -25.02 24.49
CA ASN A 372 1.16 -26.46 24.77
C ASN A 372 1.66 -27.31 23.57
N ALA A 373 2.07 -26.69 22.46
CA ALA A 373 2.62 -27.39 21.31
C ALA A 373 4.02 -27.93 21.63
N THR A 374 4.26 -29.18 21.26
CA THR A 374 5.52 -29.91 21.52
C THR A 374 6.21 -30.37 20.24
N SER A 375 5.68 -30.02 19.06
CA SER A 375 6.29 -30.33 17.77
C SER A 375 5.90 -29.35 16.66
N PHE A 376 6.69 -29.32 15.59
CA PHE A 376 6.43 -28.55 14.37
C PHE A 376 7.10 -29.21 13.15
N VAL A 377 6.43 -29.23 12.00
CA VAL A 377 6.96 -29.84 10.77
C VAL A 377 7.46 -28.74 9.81
N ASP A 378 8.78 -28.64 9.64
CA ASP A 378 9.38 -27.70 8.70
C ASP A 378 9.49 -28.30 7.28
N ASN A 379 8.41 -28.15 6.51
CA ASN A 379 8.35 -28.52 5.08
C ASN A 379 9.00 -27.47 4.15
N THR A 380 9.82 -26.56 4.69
CA THR A 380 10.50 -25.50 3.92
C THR A 380 12.02 -25.67 3.87
N VAL A 381 12.52 -26.81 4.33
CA VAL A 381 13.93 -27.20 4.24
C VAL A 381 14.31 -27.68 2.84
N SER A 382 15.59 -27.55 2.50
CA SER A 382 16.21 -28.04 1.26
C SER A 382 17.06 -29.28 1.55
N PRO A 383 17.34 -30.16 0.56
CA PRO A 383 18.12 -31.38 0.77
C PRO A 383 19.59 -31.11 1.08
N SER A 384 20.28 -32.08 1.69
CA SER A 384 21.72 -32.03 1.99
C SER A 384 22.17 -30.74 2.71
N THR A 385 21.28 -30.12 3.50
CA THR A 385 21.46 -28.78 4.08
C THR A 385 21.41 -28.85 5.60
N ASN A 386 22.34 -28.15 6.25
CA ASN A 386 22.40 -28.06 7.71
C ASN A 386 21.56 -26.88 8.21
N TYR A 387 20.58 -27.17 9.06
CA TYR A 387 19.72 -26.17 9.69
C TYR A 387 19.95 -26.15 11.20
N PHE A 388 19.97 -24.94 11.76
CA PHE A 388 20.10 -24.69 13.19
C PHE A 388 18.80 -24.04 13.67
N TYR A 389 18.18 -24.59 14.70
CA TYR A 389 16.88 -24.14 15.20
C TYR A 389 16.98 -23.63 16.64
N ARG A 390 16.17 -22.62 16.93
CA ARG A 390 15.84 -22.17 18.29
C ARG A 390 14.33 -22.14 18.46
N VAL A 391 13.84 -22.77 19.51
CA VAL A 391 12.42 -22.75 19.91
C VAL A 391 12.34 -22.06 21.25
N TYR A 392 11.58 -20.97 21.32
CA TYR A 392 11.36 -20.17 22.52
C TYR A 392 9.89 -20.29 22.94
N SER A 393 9.60 -20.50 24.23
CA SER A 393 8.26 -20.26 24.77
C SER A 393 7.96 -18.76 24.77
N VAL A 394 6.69 -18.41 24.54
CA VAL A 394 6.21 -17.03 24.36
C VAL A 394 5.10 -16.73 25.36
N THR A 395 5.20 -15.64 26.13
CA THR A 395 4.08 -15.09 26.93
C THR A 395 3.48 -13.86 26.24
N GLU A 396 2.58 -13.15 26.91
CA GLU A 396 2.04 -11.89 26.40
C GLU A 396 3.14 -10.87 26.06
N GLY A 397 4.25 -10.86 26.80
CA GLY A 397 5.33 -9.89 26.56
C GLY A 397 6.74 -10.44 26.35
N ALA A 398 7.06 -11.65 26.83
CA ALA A 398 8.45 -12.11 26.95
C ALA A 398 8.73 -13.44 26.23
N LEU A 399 10.02 -13.70 26.00
CA LEU A 399 10.51 -15.00 25.54
C LEU A 399 11.21 -15.74 26.68
N GLY A 400 11.00 -17.05 26.76
CA GLY A 400 11.80 -17.95 27.58
C GLY A 400 13.23 -18.11 27.03
N GLY A 401 14.05 -18.92 27.69
CA GLY A 401 15.31 -19.38 27.09
C GLY A 401 15.04 -20.29 25.87
N PRO A 402 15.91 -20.31 24.85
CA PRO A 402 15.71 -21.19 23.70
C PRO A 402 16.11 -22.64 23.99
N ALA A 403 15.24 -23.59 23.64
CA ALA A 403 15.71 -24.91 23.26
C ALA A 403 16.40 -24.79 21.90
N GLN A 404 17.63 -25.30 21.74
CA GLN A 404 18.39 -25.15 20.50
C GLN A 404 19.13 -26.43 20.12
N ASN A 405 19.09 -26.78 18.83
CA ASN A 405 19.74 -27.96 18.24
C ASN A 405 19.84 -27.79 16.71
N SER A 406 20.59 -28.67 16.04
CA SER A 406 20.81 -28.65 14.59
C SER A 406 20.49 -30.00 13.93
N VAL A 407 20.08 -29.96 12.67
CA VAL A 407 19.76 -31.14 11.85
C VAL A 407 20.30 -30.97 10.43
N SER A 408 20.79 -32.07 9.86
CA SER A 408 21.11 -32.19 8.44
C SER A 408 19.95 -32.86 7.73
N THR A 409 19.39 -32.25 6.68
CA THR A 409 18.45 -32.94 5.80
C THR A 409 19.15 -34.03 5.01
N SER A 410 18.39 -35.09 4.67
CA SER A 410 18.89 -36.16 3.83
C SER A 410 19.20 -35.66 2.41
N ALA A 411 20.02 -36.40 1.68
CA ALA A 411 20.11 -36.21 0.24
C ALA A 411 18.74 -36.49 -0.42
N ALA A 412 18.45 -35.76 -1.48
CA ALA A 412 17.34 -36.08 -2.36
C ALA A 412 17.60 -37.40 -3.10
N GLY A 413 16.53 -38.11 -3.47
CA GLY A 413 16.66 -39.26 -4.36
C GLY A 413 17.04 -38.83 -5.78
N ASN A 414 17.51 -39.78 -6.58
CA ASN A 414 17.87 -39.56 -7.98
C ASN A 414 17.24 -40.67 -8.82
N ILE A 415 16.16 -40.34 -9.54
CA ILE A 415 15.44 -41.30 -10.39
C ILE A 415 15.57 -40.84 -11.85
N SER A 416 15.91 -41.77 -12.73
CA SER A 416 16.00 -41.53 -14.17
C SER A 416 14.96 -42.35 -14.90
N SER A 417 14.42 -41.83 -16.00
CA SER A 417 13.57 -42.63 -16.89
C SER A 417 14.40 -43.71 -17.59
N THR A 418 13.77 -44.80 -18.01
CA THR A 418 14.36 -45.76 -18.94
C THR A 418 14.40 -45.14 -20.35
N ALA A 419 15.30 -45.61 -21.21
CA ALA A 419 15.43 -45.09 -22.59
C ALA A 419 14.16 -45.23 -23.46
N PRO A 420 13.30 -46.27 -23.30
CA PRO A 420 11.99 -46.31 -23.97
C PRO A 420 10.97 -45.30 -23.46
N GLY A 421 11.13 -44.76 -22.24
CA GLY A 421 10.15 -43.90 -21.59
C GLY A 421 8.85 -44.63 -21.22
N GLY A 422 7.71 -43.95 -21.39
CA GLY A 422 6.38 -44.47 -21.05
C GLY A 422 5.54 -43.52 -20.20
N ASN A 423 4.56 -44.06 -19.48
CA ASN A 423 3.69 -43.29 -18.58
C ASN A 423 4.40 -43.00 -17.24
N TRP A 424 4.20 -41.81 -16.67
CA TRP A 424 4.77 -41.45 -15.36
C TRP A 424 4.28 -42.41 -14.26
N SER A 425 3.01 -42.84 -14.33
CA SER A 425 2.42 -43.81 -13.41
C SER A 425 3.02 -45.23 -13.49
N ALA A 426 3.75 -45.57 -14.55
CA ALA A 426 4.20 -46.93 -14.81
C ALA A 426 5.60 -47.19 -14.22
N PRO A 427 5.78 -48.20 -13.33
CA PRO A 427 7.08 -48.59 -12.79
C PRO A 427 8.15 -48.84 -13.86
N THR A 428 7.79 -49.41 -15.01
CA THR A 428 8.70 -49.72 -16.13
C THR A 428 9.30 -48.49 -16.83
N THR A 429 8.70 -47.31 -16.65
CA THR A 429 9.22 -46.03 -17.16
C THR A 429 10.46 -45.58 -16.38
N TRP A 430 10.73 -46.14 -15.20
CA TRP A 430 11.74 -45.65 -14.27
C TRP A 430 12.83 -46.70 -13.97
N VAL A 431 14.09 -46.26 -13.94
CA VAL A 431 15.22 -47.12 -13.60
C VAL A 431 15.06 -47.62 -12.17
N GLY A 432 15.09 -48.95 -11.99
CA GLY A 432 14.85 -49.61 -10.71
C GLY A 432 13.37 -49.89 -10.37
N GLY A 433 12.41 -49.48 -11.21
CA GLY A 433 10.99 -49.77 -11.00
C GLY A 433 10.29 -48.87 -9.99
N VAL A 434 10.88 -47.74 -9.61
CA VAL A 434 10.36 -46.81 -8.59
C VAL A 434 9.79 -45.56 -9.25
N ILE A 435 8.51 -45.29 -9.00
CA ILE A 435 7.84 -44.06 -9.48
C ILE A 435 8.34 -42.86 -8.63
N PRO A 436 8.69 -41.72 -9.25
CA PRO A 436 9.15 -40.54 -8.52
C PRO A 436 8.20 -39.99 -7.46
N THR A 437 8.79 -39.50 -6.37
CA THR A 437 8.12 -38.80 -5.27
C THR A 437 8.56 -37.33 -5.20
N ALA A 438 7.92 -36.55 -4.33
CA ALA A 438 8.32 -35.16 -4.05
C ALA A 438 9.75 -35.00 -3.45
N ASN A 439 10.45 -36.10 -3.11
CA ASN A 439 11.83 -36.10 -2.63
C ASN A 439 12.88 -36.35 -3.74
N ASP A 440 12.45 -36.66 -4.96
CA ASP A 440 13.32 -37.18 -6.01
C ASP A 440 13.69 -36.13 -7.08
N ASN A 441 14.98 -36.03 -7.39
CA ASN A 441 15.45 -35.37 -8.60
C ASN A 441 15.22 -36.31 -9.79
N VAL A 442 14.27 -35.95 -10.65
CA VAL A 442 13.86 -36.73 -11.81
C VAL A 442 14.66 -36.30 -13.04
N THR A 443 15.25 -37.26 -13.75
CA THR A 443 15.88 -37.03 -15.05
C THR A 443 15.16 -37.80 -16.15
N ILE A 444 14.65 -37.10 -17.16
CA ILE A 444 14.16 -37.73 -18.39
C ILE A 444 15.36 -37.90 -19.32
N VAL A 445 15.73 -39.15 -19.61
CA VAL A 445 16.99 -39.46 -20.31
C VAL A 445 16.88 -39.25 -21.82
N ASN A 446 18.03 -39.04 -22.47
CA ASN A 446 18.13 -38.80 -23.91
C ASN A 446 17.56 -39.98 -24.71
N GLY A 447 16.63 -39.71 -25.63
CA GLY A 447 15.88 -40.70 -26.40
C GLY A 447 14.55 -41.15 -25.78
N ALA A 448 14.27 -40.81 -24.51
CA ALA A 448 13.03 -41.20 -23.84
C ALA A 448 11.89 -40.19 -24.06
N THR A 449 10.66 -40.69 -24.18
CA THR A 449 9.43 -39.91 -24.11
C THR A 449 8.63 -40.33 -22.88
N VAL A 450 8.46 -39.44 -21.91
CA VAL A 450 7.66 -39.68 -20.70
C VAL A 450 6.37 -38.86 -20.74
N THR A 451 5.23 -39.53 -20.54
CA THR A 451 3.90 -38.90 -20.53
C THR A 451 3.36 -38.80 -19.11
N ILE A 452 3.00 -37.60 -18.68
CA ILE A 452 2.36 -37.31 -17.39
C ILE A 452 0.88 -37.67 -17.53
N ASP A 453 0.55 -38.89 -17.11
CA ASP A 453 -0.76 -39.54 -17.21
C ASP A 453 -1.53 -39.59 -15.86
N THR A 454 -0.95 -38.98 -14.83
CA THR A 454 -1.48 -38.91 -13.47
C THR A 454 -0.98 -37.65 -12.77
N ALA A 455 -1.53 -37.32 -11.60
CA ALA A 455 -1.02 -36.26 -10.74
C ALA A 455 0.40 -36.63 -10.24
N ALA A 456 1.41 -35.96 -10.81
CA ALA A 456 2.82 -36.27 -10.63
C ALA A 456 3.50 -35.33 -9.61
N VAL A 457 4.55 -35.83 -8.98
CA VAL A 457 5.37 -35.10 -8.00
C VAL A 457 6.86 -35.34 -8.24
N ALA A 458 7.67 -34.33 -8.01
CA ALA A 458 9.13 -34.40 -8.06
C ALA A 458 9.73 -33.37 -7.09
N LEU A 459 10.98 -33.57 -6.67
CA LEU A 459 11.76 -32.48 -6.09
C LEU A 459 12.20 -31.52 -7.19
N SER A 460 12.95 -32.03 -8.17
CA SER A 460 13.45 -31.30 -9.34
C SER A 460 13.19 -32.13 -10.59
N VAL A 461 13.05 -31.48 -11.74
CA VAL A 461 12.87 -32.18 -13.03
C VAL A 461 13.90 -31.66 -14.03
N ASN A 462 14.70 -32.55 -14.61
CA ASN A 462 15.63 -32.26 -15.68
C ASN A 462 15.27 -33.06 -16.94
N VAL A 463 14.92 -32.38 -18.04
CA VAL A 463 14.55 -33.00 -19.31
C VAL A 463 15.72 -32.94 -20.28
N GLY A 464 16.36 -34.10 -20.51
CA GLY A 464 17.56 -34.23 -21.35
C GLY A 464 18.87 -33.86 -20.65
N THR A 465 19.98 -34.46 -21.10
CA THR A 465 21.34 -34.19 -20.59
C THR A 465 22.36 -33.94 -21.72
N GLY A 466 21.88 -33.59 -22.92
CA GLY A 466 22.66 -33.46 -24.15
C GLY A 466 22.69 -34.74 -24.99
N GLY A 467 22.56 -34.61 -26.31
CA GLY A 467 22.52 -35.75 -27.25
C GLY A 467 21.17 -35.90 -27.94
N THR A 468 20.65 -37.12 -28.04
CA THR A 468 19.33 -37.41 -28.63
C THR A 468 18.19 -36.70 -27.89
N PRO A 469 17.10 -36.30 -28.56
CA PRO A 469 16.01 -35.58 -27.90
C PRO A 469 15.41 -36.33 -26.70
N ALA A 470 15.07 -35.62 -25.64
CA ALA A 470 14.32 -36.14 -24.49
C ALA A 470 12.99 -35.39 -24.37
N VAL A 471 11.88 -36.11 -24.23
CA VAL A 471 10.54 -35.51 -24.21
C VAL A 471 9.85 -35.80 -22.88
N LEU A 472 9.41 -34.74 -22.20
CA LEU A 472 8.39 -34.80 -21.18
C LEU A 472 7.11 -34.19 -21.78
N GLN A 473 5.98 -34.88 -21.66
CA GLN A 473 4.72 -34.39 -22.21
C GLN A 473 3.53 -34.64 -21.29
N TRP A 474 2.49 -33.82 -21.41
CA TRP A 474 1.19 -34.08 -20.80
C TRP A 474 0.41 -35.15 -21.60
N GLU A 475 -0.51 -35.87 -20.94
CA GLU A 475 -1.50 -36.69 -21.65
C GLU A 475 -2.57 -35.84 -22.37
N ALA A 476 -3.45 -36.47 -23.17
CA ALA A 476 -4.32 -35.78 -24.12
C ALA A 476 -5.79 -35.58 -23.68
N THR A 477 -6.20 -36.17 -22.55
CA THR A 477 -7.61 -36.39 -22.19
C THR A 477 -8.01 -35.73 -20.87
N ASN A 478 -7.31 -36.02 -19.78
CA ASN A 478 -7.68 -35.57 -18.43
C ASN A 478 -6.76 -34.45 -17.91
N ALA A 479 -7.27 -33.60 -17.01
CA ALA A 479 -6.43 -32.64 -16.31
C ALA A 479 -5.44 -33.36 -15.39
N GLN A 480 -4.14 -33.08 -15.57
CA GLN A 480 -3.06 -33.63 -14.74
C GLN A 480 -2.20 -32.50 -14.17
N THR A 481 -1.56 -32.76 -13.04
CA THR A 481 -0.62 -31.85 -12.40
C THR A 481 0.79 -32.45 -12.37
N LEU A 482 1.80 -31.58 -12.30
CA LEU A 482 3.17 -31.95 -11.96
C LEU A 482 3.67 -30.92 -10.95
N ASN A 483 3.80 -31.34 -9.69
CA ASN A 483 4.27 -30.47 -8.62
C ASN A 483 5.75 -30.71 -8.37
N VAL A 484 6.57 -29.73 -8.76
CA VAL A 484 8.03 -29.74 -8.63
C VAL A 484 8.43 -28.85 -7.45
N GLY A 485 8.95 -29.47 -6.38
CA GLY A 485 9.27 -28.78 -5.13
C GLY A 485 10.40 -27.73 -5.23
N PHE A 486 11.23 -27.84 -6.26
CA PHE A 486 12.41 -27.03 -6.53
C PHE A 486 12.50 -26.72 -8.03
N ASN A 487 13.64 -26.96 -8.69
CA ASN A 487 13.92 -26.46 -10.04
C ASN A 487 13.39 -27.36 -11.16
N VAL A 488 12.98 -26.74 -12.26
CA VAL A 488 12.71 -27.41 -13.55
C VAL A 488 13.72 -26.92 -14.58
N VAL A 489 14.39 -27.86 -15.25
CA VAL A 489 15.37 -27.60 -16.30
C VAL A 489 14.97 -28.39 -17.55
N VAL A 490 14.83 -27.68 -18.67
CA VAL A 490 14.74 -28.27 -20.01
C VAL A 490 16.08 -28.01 -20.70
N ALA A 491 16.85 -29.06 -20.95
CA ALA A 491 18.15 -28.95 -21.61
C ALA A 491 18.00 -28.57 -23.09
N ALA A 492 19.11 -28.29 -23.79
CA ALA A 492 19.09 -27.89 -25.20
C ALA A 492 18.53 -28.98 -26.15
N ASN A 493 18.55 -30.24 -25.74
CA ASN A 493 17.91 -31.37 -26.42
C ASN A 493 16.59 -31.81 -25.74
N GLY A 494 16.11 -31.06 -24.74
CA GLY A 494 14.88 -31.34 -24.02
C GLY A 494 13.67 -30.66 -24.66
N THR A 495 12.54 -31.35 -24.62
CA THR A 495 11.22 -30.82 -24.94
C THR A 495 10.30 -31.07 -23.74
N PHE A 496 9.69 -30.01 -23.18
CA PHE A 496 8.58 -30.14 -22.24
C PHE A 496 7.33 -29.53 -22.87
N GLN A 497 6.37 -30.38 -23.27
CA GLN A 497 5.24 -29.98 -24.10
C GLN A 497 3.87 -30.43 -23.57
N SER A 498 2.81 -29.82 -24.09
CA SER A 498 1.45 -30.39 -24.05
C SER A 498 1.25 -31.46 -25.13
N ALA A 499 0.18 -32.25 -25.04
CA ALA A 499 -0.06 -33.33 -25.99
C ALA A 499 -0.27 -32.79 -27.42
N SER A 500 0.42 -33.37 -28.41
CA SER A 500 0.30 -32.98 -29.82
C SER A 500 -1.06 -33.29 -30.47
N SER A 501 -2.03 -33.76 -29.69
CA SER A 501 -3.42 -34.03 -30.08
C SER A 501 -4.32 -34.01 -28.83
N GLY A 502 -5.63 -33.98 -29.04
CA GLY A 502 -6.61 -33.80 -27.96
C GLY A 502 -6.97 -32.33 -27.74
N THR A 503 -7.83 -32.06 -26.74
CA THR A 503 -8.36 -30.71 -26.48
C THR A 503 -8.25 -30.32 -24.99
N GLN A 504 -7.28 -30.90 -24.28
CA GLN A 504 -7.17 -30.74 -22.84
C GLN A 504 -6.23 -29.59 -22.46
N THR A 505 -6.79 -28.58 -21.78
CA THR A 505 -6.11 -27.32 -21.44
C THR A 505 -5.93 -27.07 -19.95
N GLY A 506 -6.42 -27.99 -19.11
CA GLY A 506 -6.43 -27.89 -17.65
C GLY A 506 -5.20 -28.48 -16.94
N HIS A 507 -4.09 -28.73 -17.66
CA HIS A 507 -2.86 -29.22 -17.02
C HIS A 507 -2.17 -28.10 -16.22
N VAL A 508 -1.46 -28.46 -15.15
CA VAL A 508 -0.72 -27.47 -14.33
C VAL A 508 0.66 -27.97 -13.93
N LEU A 509 1.70 -27.25 -14.35
CA LEU A 509 3.04 -27.33 -13.78
C LEU A 509 3.12 -26.41 -12.56
N THR A 510 3.37 -26.95 -11.37
CA THR A 510 3.71 -26.13 -10.19
C THR A 510 5.21 -26.17 -9.96
N VAL A 511 5.85 -25.01 -9.79
CA VAL A 511 7.30 -24.88 -9.59
C VAL A 511 7.58 -24.14 -8.27
N GLY A 512 8.41 -24.74 -7.42
CA GLY A 512 8.89 -24.14 -6.17
C GLY A 512 10.24 -23.41 -6.28
N GLY A 513 11.03 -23.72 -7.31
CA GLY A 513 12.32 -23.11 -7.63
C GLY A 513 12.31 -22.35 -8.96
N ASP A 514 13.45 -22.36 -9.64
CA ASP A 514 13.62 -21.76 -10.98
C ASP A 514 13.07 -22.67 -12.09
N LEU A 515 12.62 -22.05 -13.18
CA LEU A 515 12.29 -22.72 -14.45
C LEU A 515 13.28 -22.25 -15.53
N THR A 516 14.17 -23.14 -15.96
CA THR A 516 15.16 -22.86 -17.01
C THR A 516 14.84 -23.66 -18.26
N ASN A 517 14.50 -22.98 -19.36
CA ASN A 517 14.31 -23.60 -20.67
C ASN A 517 15.43 -23.22 -21.64
N ASN A 518 16.28 -24.19 -21.98
CA ASN A 518 17.32 -24.07 -22.99
C ASN A 518 17.00 -24.84 -24.29
N GLY A 519 15.88 -25.55 -24.34
CA GLY A 519 15.41 -26.34 -25.48
C GLY A 519 14.04 -25.86 -25.98
N ILE A 520 13.02 -26.71 -25.85
CA ILE A 520 11.63 -26.43 -26.21
C ILE A 520 10.74 -26.53 -24.97
N LEU A 521 10.02 -25.46 -24.65
CA LEU A 521 8.87 -25.47 -23.76
C LEU A 521 7.65 -24.98 -24.55
N ASP A 522 6.63 -25.84 -24.71
CA ASP A 522 5.45 -25.57 -25.55
C ASP A 522 4.17 -26.05 -24.85
N PHE A 523 3.50 -25.12 -24.17
CA PHE A 523 2.29 -25.39 -23.42
C PHE A 523 1.00 -24.92 -24.12
N SER A 524 1.01 -24.76 -25.46
CA SER A 524 -0.17 -24.38 -26.28
C SER A 524 -0.32 -25.23 -27.56
N THR A 525 0.07 -26.49 -27.48
CA THR A 525 0.10 -27.42 -28.63
C THR A 525 -1.28 -27.69 -29.27
N ASN A 526 -1.28 -28.31 -30.45
CA ASN A 526 -2.47 -28.62 -31.24
C ASN A 526 -3.34 -27.37 -31.56
N GLY A 527 -2.68 -26.24 -31.86
CA GLY A 527 -3.33 -24.96 -32.19
C GLY A 527 -4.13 -24.41 -31.01
N ASP A 528 -3.48 -24.24 -29.86
CA ASP A 528 -4.03 -23.73 -28.60
C ASP A 528 -5.13 -24.59 -27.95
N THR A 529 -5.51 -25.72 -28.59
CA THR A 529 -6.56 -26.62 -28.09
C THR A 529 -6.08 -27.58 -27.02
N ALA A 530 -4.79 -27.93 -26.97
CA ALA A 530 -4.15 -28.59 -25.84
C ALA A 530 -3.25 -27.59 -25.10
N GLY A 531 -2.99 -27.80 -23.81
CA GLY A 531 -2.09 -26.89 -23.09
C GLY A 531 -2.03 -27.00 -21.57
N ALA A 532 -1.07 -26.28 -20.99
CA ALA A 532 -0.78 -26.30 -19.55
C ALA A 532 -0.51 -24.91 -18.98
N GLY A 533 -1.02 -24.65 -17.77
CA GLY A 533 -0.66 -23.47 -16.98
C GLY A 533 0.60 -23.71 -16.15
N ILE A 534 1.32 -22.64 -15.84
CA ILE A 534 2.45 -22.65 -14.88
C ILE A 534 2.04 -21.92 -13.61
N THR A 535 2.34 -22.48 -12.44
CA THR A 535 2.12 -21.85 -11.13
C THR A 535 3.40 -21.81 -10.32
N PHE A 536 3.80 -20.63 -9.84
CA PHE A 536 4.91 -20.49 -8.89
C PHE A 536 4.35 -20.23 -7.48
N SER A 537 4.65 -21.13 -6.54
CA SER A 537 3.95 -21.22 -5.25
C SER A 537 4.80 -20.92 -3.99
N LYS A 538 6.14 -20.93 -4.08
CA LYS A 538 7.01 -20.69 -2.92
C LYS A 538 7.34 -19.21 -2.70
N ALA A 539 7.50 -18.82 -1.43
CA ALA A 539 7.78 -17.45 -0.96
C ALA A 539 9.28 -17.07 -1.05
N THR A 540 9.88 -17.32 -2.20
CA THR A 540 11.28 -17.01 -2.54
C THR A 540 11.34 -16.29 -3.89
N ASN A 541 12.45 -15.64 -4.23
CA ASN A 541 12.65 -15.16 -5.60
C ASN A 541 12.99 -16.34 -6.52
N ASN A 542 12.38 -16.40 -7.71
CA ASN A 542 12.75 -17.35 -8.76
C ASN A 542 12.83 -16.65 -10.13
N THR A 543 13.42 -17.34 -11.08
CA THR A 543 13.54 -16.97 -12.49
C THR A 543 12.74 -17.92 -13.38
N PHE A 544 12.24 -17.39 -14.49
CA PHE A 544 11.78 -18.17 -15.63
C PHE A 544 12.58 -17.74 -16.86
N GLY A 545 13.64 -18.48 -17.18
CA GLY A 545 14.70 -18.03 -18.08
C GLY A 545 15.23 -19.11 -19.02
N GLY A 546 16.35 -18.78 -19.69
CA GLY A 546 17.09 -19.71 -20.54
C GLY A 546 17.12 -19.31 -22.03
N THR A 547 17.83 -20.12 -22.82
CA THR A 547 18.16 -19.86 -24.23
C THR A 547 17.32 -20.65 -25.23
N GLY A 548 16.20 -21.25 -24.78
CA GLY A 548 15.35 -22.11 -25.61
C GLY A 548 14.80 -21.41 -26.85
N ALA A 549 14.74 -22.16 -27.95
CA ALA A 549 14.19 -21.68 -29.23
C ALA A 549 12.69 -21.40 -29.14
N THR A 550 11.96 -22.24 -28.40
CA THR A 550 10.53 -22.10 -28.12
C THR A 550 10.33 -22.01 -26.62
N THR A 551 9.67 -20.95 -26.15
CA THR A 551 9.16 -20.81 -24.78
C THR A 551 7.74 -20.26 -24.88
N ASP A 552 6.76 -21.14 -25.05
CA ASP A 552 5.36 -20.78 -25.27
C ASP A 552 4.48 -21.11 -24.07
N LEU A 553 3.70 -20.12 -23.62
CA LEU A 553 2.80 -20.23 -22.48
C LEU A 553 1.32 -20.21 -22.86
N ARG A 554 0.54 -21.07 -22.20
CA ARG A 554 -0.92 -20.89 -22.11
C ARG A 554 -1.34 -19.98 -20.94
N SER A 555 -0.75 -20.13 -19.75
CA SER A 555 -1.03 -19.25 -18.60
C SER A 555 0.06 -19.28 -17.52
N LEU A 556 0.09 -18.25 -16.68
CA LEU A 556 1.03 -18.08 -15.56
C LEU A 556 0.30 -17.57 -14.31
N THR A 557 0.43 -18.30 -13.19
CA THR A 557 -0.07 -17.91 -11.87
C THR A 557 1.09 -17.64 -10.92
N VAL A 558 1.06 -16.49 -10.25
CA VAL A 558 2.07 -16.08 -9.26
C VAL A 558 1.43 -16.03 -7.88
N ASN A 559 1.81 -16.95 -6.99
CA ASN A 559 1.24 -17.09 -5.64
C ASN A 559 2.33 -17.35 -4.59
N LYS A 560 3.14 -16.32 -4.29
CA LYS A 560 4.45 -16.47 -3.64
C LYS A 560 4.44 -15.95 -2.20
N GLY A 561 3.84 -16.73 -1.31
CA GLY A 561 3.67 -16.37 0.10
C GLY A 561 2.50 -15.41 0.31
N SER A 562 2.68 -14.39 1.15
CA SER A 562 1.62 -13.47 1.62
C SER A 562 1.90 -11.99 1.35
N SER A 563 2.88 -11.66 0.51
CA SER A 563 3.24 -10.26 0.19
C SER A 563 3.82 -10.11 -1.21
N SER A 564 3.91 -8.88 -1.71
CA SER A 564 4.44 -8.56 -3.04
C SER A 564 5.96 -8.71 -3.17
N ALA A 565 6.67 -9.02 -2.07
CA ALA A 565 8.13 -9.00 -2.00
C ALA A 565 8.83 -10.13 -2.79
N SER A 566 8.18 -11.30 -2.92
CA SER A 566 8.75 -12.44 -3.68
C SER A 566 8.49 -12.30 -5.18
N ILE A 567 9.54 -12.38 -6.00
CA ILE A 567 9.52 -12.08 -7.44
C ILE A 567 9.59 -13.37 -8.28
N ILE A 568 8.84 -13.42 -9.40
CA ILE A 568 9.22 -14.21 -10.59
C ILE A 568 9.81 -13.27 -11.62
N GLU A 569 11.04 -13.52 -12.05
CA GLU A 569 11.66 -12.76 -13.13
C GLU A 569 11.71 -13.58 -14.42
N ILE A 570 10.92 -13.18 -15.43
CA ILE A 570 10.98 -13.76 -16.77
C ILE A 570 12.20 -13.17 -17.50
N THR A 571 13.10 -14.04 -17.95
CA THR A 571 14.37 -13.71 -18.65
C THR A 571 14.61 -14.58 -19.88
N SER A 572 13.61 -15.32 -20.36
CA SER A 572 13.75 -16.23 -21.50
C SER A 572 14.12 -15.50 -22.79
N SER A 573 14.97 -16.12 -23.61
CA SER A 573 15.50 -15.49 -24.84
C SER A 573 14.43 -15.32 -25.92
N ASN A 574 13.47 -16.25 -25.96
CA ASN A 574 12.22 -16.17 -26.71
C ASN A 574 11.06 -16.23 -25.70
N PHE A 575 9.91 -15.66 -26.05
CA PHE A 575 8.70 -15.74 -25.23
C PHE A 575 7.46 -15.54 -26.11
N THR A 576 6.57 -16.52 -26.12
CA THR A 576 5.29 -16.47 -26.80
C THR A 576 4.16 -16.89 -25.86
N VAL A 577 2.93 -16.52 -26.22
CA VAL A 577 1.70 -16.85 -25.50
C VAL A 577 0.70 -17.32 -26.54
N LEU A 578 0.19 -18.56 -26.42
CA LEU A 578 -0.68 -19.18 -27.41
C LEU A 578 -0.08 -19.10 -28.83
N GLY A 579 1.15 -19.60 -28.96
CA GLY A 579 1.92 -19.63 -30.21
C GLY A 579 2.39 -18.28 -30.78
N VAL A 580 2.06 -17.14 -30.14
CA VAL A 580 2.31 -15.79 -30.71
C VAL A 580 3.03 -14.81 -29.77
N ASN A 581 3.61 -13.78 -30.38
CA ASN A 581 4.16 -12.59 -29.69
C ASN A 581 3.35 -11.30 -30.00
N THR A 582 2.13 -11.45 -30.50
CA THR A 582 1.18 -10.37 -30.81
C THR A 582 -0.17 -10.61 -30.11
N ASP A 583 -1.01 -9.57 -29.99
CA ASP A 583 -2.05 -9.50 -28.95
C ASP A 583 -3.25 -10.45 -29.12
N VAL A 584 -3.10 -11.71 -28.69
CA VAL A 584 -4.13 -12.76 -28.74
C VAL A 584 -4.87 -12.96 -27.41
N ALA A 585 -4.17 -13.12 -26.29
CA ALA A 585 -4.80 -13.36 -24.97
C ALA A 585 -3.98 -12.83 -23.79
N GLY A 586 -4.66 -12.59 -22.67
CA GLY A 586 -4.04 -12.38 -21.36
C GLY A 586 -3.72 -13.71 -20.69
N PHE A 587 -2.53 -13.83 -20.10
CA PHE A 587 -1.99 -15.08 -19.56
C PHE A 587 -1.77 -15.06 -18.04
N LEU A 588 -1.69 -13.88 -17.41
CA LEU A 588 -1.29 -13.70 -16.02
C LEU A 588 -2.46 -13.69 -15.03
N THR A 589 -2.32 -14.49 -13.98
CA THR A 589 -3.05 -14.41 -12.71
C THR A 589 -2.07 -14.04 -11.58
N LEU A 590 -2.37 -12.97 -10.84
CA LEU A 590 -1.63 -12.58 -9.64
C LEU A 590 -2.43 -12.92 -8.38
N THR A 591 -1.86 -13.70 -7.48
CA THR A 591 -2.46 -14.06 -6.18
C THR A 591 -1.63 -13.50 -5.02
N ASN A 592 -0.31 -13.71 -5.03
CA ASN A 592 0.66 -13.15 -4.08
C ASN A 592 2.04 -13.03 -4.76
N GLY A 593 2.83 -12.03 -4.41
CA GLY A 593 4.14 -11.79 -5.03
C GLY A 593 4.09 -10.94 -6.31
N THR A 594 5.27 -10.66 -6.87
CA THR A 594 5.44 -9.78 -8.03
C THR A 594 5.86 -10.57 -9.27
N LEU A 595 5.17 -10.35 -10.41
CA LEU A 595 5.75 -10.70 -11.71
C LEU A 595 6.67 -9.58 -12.18
N LYS A 596 7.89 -9.93 -12.58
CA LYS A 596 8.84 -9.06 -13.27
C LYS A 596 9.10 -9.60 -14.68
N ILE A 597 8.85 -8.80 -15.71
CA ILE A 597 9.15 -9.14 -17.11
C ILE A 597 10.44 -8.42 -17.50
N SER A 598 11.52 -9.17 -17.72
CA SER A 598 12.89 -8.68 -17.99
C SER A 598 13.42 -9.22 -19.34
N GLY A 599 14.70 -9.00 -19.61
CA GLY A 599 15.35 -9.43 -20.86
C GLY A 599 15.10 -8.46 -22.01
N THR A 600 15.30 -8.93 -23.24
CA THR A 600 15.22 -8.11 -24.47
C THR A 600 14.36 -8.75 -25.56
N PHE A 601 13.60 -9.80 -25.25
CA PHE A 601 12.69 -10.43 -26.21
C PHE A 601 11.58 -9.46 -26.63
N THR A 602 11.19 -9.52 -27.90
CA THR A 602 10.14 -8.67 -28.47
C THR A 602 8.75 -9.27 -28.24
N GLY A 603 7.75 -8.43 -27.95
CA GLY A 603 6.36 -8.88 -27.87
C GLY A 603 5.36 -7.76 -27.59
N THR A 604 4.11 -7.95 -28.01
CA THR A 604 2.98 -7.08 -27.68
C THR A 604 1.76 -7.91 -27.35
N ASN A 605 1.58 -8.24 -26.07
CA ASN A 605 0.47 -9.08 -25.59
C ASN A 605 -0.31 -8.37 -24.49
N ARG A 606 -1.61 -8.66 -24.37
CA ARG A 606 -2.31 -8.56 -23.10
C ARG A 606 -1.56 -9.41 -22.05
N VAL A 607 -1.22 -8.82 -20.91
CA VAL A 607 -0.62 -9.58 -19.80
C VAL A 607 -1.73 -10.17 -18.93
N PHE A 608 -2.63 -9.33 -18.42
CA PHE A 608 -3.69 -9.74 -17.50
C PHE A 608 -4.87 -10.41 -18.22
N THR A 609 -5.40 -11.48 -17.63
CA THR A 609 -6.53 -12.28 -18.17
C THR A 609 -7.85 -11.52 -18.30
N THR A 610 -8.05 -10.42 -17.58
CA THR A 610 -9.26 -9.59 -17.64
C THR A 610 -8.94 -8.13 -17.95
N ALA A 611 -9.90 -7.40 -18.56
CA ALA A 611 -9.69 -6.01 -18.95
C ALA A 611 -9.71 -5.02 -17.77
N ALA A 612 -10.49 -5.32 -16.73
CA ALA A 612 -10.55 -4.57 -15.47
C ALA A 612 -9.79 -5.32 -14.36
N TYR A 613 -8.51 -5.60 -14.62
CA TYR A 613 -7.65 -6.35 -13.71
C TYR A 613 -7.31 -5.58 -12.43
N ALA A 614 -6.90 -6.30 -11.39
CA ALA A 614 -6.41 -5.73 -10.14
C ALA A 614 -4.98 -6.23 -9.85
N ILE A 615 -4.09 -5.31 -9.48
CA ILE A 615 -2.87 -5.64 -8.75
C ILE A 615 -3.26 -5.61 -7.27
N GLY A 616 -3.36 -6.77 -6.62
CA GLY A 616 -3.79 -6.90 -5.23
C GLY A 616 -2.77 -6.31 -4.24
N ALA A 617 -3.19 -6.05 -3.00
CA ALA A 617 -2.30 -5.47 -1.98
C ALA A 617 -1.06 -6.33 -1.68
N THR A 618 -1.18 -7.65 -1.82
CA THR A 618 -0.10 -8.62 -1.67
C THR A 618 0.59 -8.97 -2.99
N THR A 619 0.31 -8.26 -4.09
CA THR A 619 0.85 -8.56 -5.43
C THR A 619 1.55 -7.37 -6.08
N GLY A 620 2.30 -7.66 -7.14
CA GLY A 620 2.94 -6.62 -7.95
C GLY A 620 3.13 -6.99 -9.41
N PHE A 621 3.29 -5.96 -10.23
CA PHE A 621 3.69 -6.07 -11.64
C PHE A 621 4.84 -5.13 -11.93
N TRP A 622 5.94 -5.67 -12.48
CA TRP A 622 7.16 -4.94 -12.82
C TRP A 622 7.54 -5.16 -14.30
N LEU A 623 7.42 -4.12 -15.13
CA LEU A 623 7.94 -4.14 -16.51
C LEU A 623 9.39 -3.64 -16.57
N ASN A 624 10.29 -4.47 -17.10
CA ASN A 624 11.74 -4.27 -17.11
C ASN A 624 12.41 -4.84 -18.40
N ASN A 625 11.64 -5.03 -19.47
CA ASN A 625 12.12 -5.40 -20.81
C ASN A 625 11.86 -4.20 -21.76
N PRO A 626 12.85 -3.67 -22.50
CA PRO A 626 12.68 -2.47 -23.32
C PRO A 626 11.87 -2.72 -24.60
N ASN A 627 11.81 -3.97 -25.05
CA ASN A 627 11.23 -4.41 -26.31
C ASN A 627 9.83 -5.03 -26.15
N TYR A 628 9.28 -5.02 -24.91
CA TYR A 628 7.98 -5.60 -24.59
C TYR A 628 6.91 -4.54 -24.34
N THR A 629 5.74 -4.76 -24.93
CA THR A 629 4.56 -3.91 -24.77
C THR A 629 3.42 -4.71 -24.13
N VAL A 630 2.89 -4.20 -23.01
CA VAL A 630 1.60 -4.66 -22.48
C VAL A 630 0.48 -3.99 -23.27
N ALA A 631 -0.32 -4.79 -23.97
CA ALA A 631 -1.42 -4.29 -24.79
C ALA A 631 -2.61 -3.78 -23.93
N GLY A 632 -3.22 -2.70 -24.39
CA GLY A 632 -4.31 -2.02 -23.69
C GLY A 632 -5.65 -2.73 -23.90
N GLN A 633 -6.45 -2.84 -22.84
CA GLN A 633 -7.75 -3.54 -22.84
C GLN A 633 -8.90 -2.57 -22.62
N ASN A 634 -10.11 -2.90 -23.08
CA ASN A 634 -11.30 -2.08 -22.85
C ASN A 634 -11.80 -2.26 -21.40
N GLY A 635 -11.17 -1.57 -20.46
CA GLY A 635 -11.42 -1.73 -19.03
C GLY A 635 -10.65 -0.71 -18.17
N SER A 636 -11.04 -0.61 -16.91
CA SER A 636 -10.44 0.30 -15.93
C SER A 636 -9.86 -0.49 -14.76
N PRO A 637 -8.55 -0.81 -14.76
CA PRO A 637 -7.91 -1.62 -13.73
C PRO A 637 -7.68 -0.84 -12.42
N THR A 638 -7.27 -1.57 -11.37
CA THR A 638 -6.90 -0.99 -10.07
C THR A 638 -5.51 -1.45 -9.61
N ASN A 639 -4.76 -0.54 -9.01
CA ASN A 639 -3.51 -0.87 -8.32
C ASN A 639 -3.70 -0.73 -6.81
N ASN A 640 -3.65 -1.85 -6.10
CA ASN A 640 -3.76 -1.91 -4.64
C ASN A 640 -2.43 -2.30 -3.97
N GLY A 641 -1.48 -2.83 -4.76
CA GLY A 641 -0.13 -3.21 -4.33
C GLY A 641 0.94 -2.42 -5.09
N LEU A 642 1.82 -3.12 -5.81
CA LEU A 642 2.96 -2.52 -6.51
C LEU A 642 2.79 -2.52 -8.04
N LEU A 643 2.69 -1.34 -8.65
CA LEU A 643 2.93 -1.14 -10.08
C LEU A 643 4.30 -0.49 -10.29
N ARG A 644 5.22 -1.19 -10.97
CA ARG A 644 6.57 -0.71 -11.27
C ARG A 644 6.89 -0.79 -12.75
N ILE A 645 7.42 0.29 -13.32
CA ILE A 645 7.84 0.34 -14.73
C ILE A 645 9.25 0.91 -14.78
N SER A 646 10.21 0.08 -15.20
CA SER A 646 11.62 0.47 -15.36
C SER A 646 12.01 0.53 -16.84
N GLN A 647 11.41 -0.30 -17.69
CA GLN A 647 11.58 -0.30 -19.14
C GLN A 647 10.27 -0.72 -19.83
N GLY A 648 10.24 -0.72 -21.17
CA GLY A 648 9.11 -1.20 -21.98
C GLY A 648 7.94 -0.22 -22.05
N VAL A 649 6.80 -0.70 -22.57
CA VAL A 649 5.56 0.08 -22.70
C VAL A 649 4.40 -0.60 -21.98
N LEU A 650 3.72 0.10 -21.08
CA LEU A 650 2.46 -0.34 -20.49
C LEU A 650 1.29 0.51 -21.02
N ASN A 651 0.36 -0.11 -21.73
CA ASN A 651 -0.90 0.52 -22.11
C ASN A 651 -2.01 0.15 -21.12
N VAL A 652 -2.71 1.17 -20.61
CA VAL A 652 -3.77 1.05 -19.61
C VAL A 652 -5.06 1.61 -20.19
N GLY A 653 -6.04 0.74 -20.40
CA GLY A 653 -7.21 1.07 -21.21
C GLY A 653 -6.93 0.98 -22.71
N ASN A 654 -7.99 0.99 -23.51
CA ASN A 654 -7.91 1.27 -24.95
C ASN A 654 -9.10 2.07 -25.52
N THR A 655 -10.13 2.36 -24.71
CA THR A 655 -11.24 3.27 -25.09
C THR A 655 -11.25 4.55 -24.23
N LEU A 656 -12.06 5.51 -24.67
CA LEU A 656 -12.38 6.75 -23.94
C LEU A 656 -12.70 6.44 -22.46
N ASN A 657 -12.23 7.29 -21.55
CA ASN A 657 -12.46 7.17 -20.11
C ASN A 657 -11.90 5.94 -19.39
N ASN A 658 -11.22 5.00 -20.07
CA ASN A 658 -10.55 3.91 -19.35
C ASN A 658 -9.48 4.48 -18.41
N ALA A 659 -9.46 4.03 -17.16
CA ALA A 659 -8.65 4.64 -16.12
C ALA A 659 -8.03 3.63 -15.16
N MET A 660 -6.91 3.98 -14.52
CA MET A 660 -6.41 3.26 -13.36
C MET A 660 -6.74 4.00 -12.07
N GLY A 661 -7.35 3.27 -11.13
CA GLY A 661 -7.53 3.69 -9.74
C GLY A 661 -6.43 3.15 -8.82
N GLY A 662 -6.39 3.65 -7.59
CA GLY A 662 -5.47 3.18 -6.55
C GLY A 662 -6.14 3.06 -5.19
N ALA A 663 -5.88 1.97 -4.46
CA ALA A 663 -6.31 1.79 -3.06
C ALA A 663 -5.35 2.45 -2.07
N SER A 664 -5.75 2.54 -0.79
CA SER A 664 -4.91 3.12 0.26
C SER A 664 -3.60 2.32 0.40
N GLY A 665 -2.45 3.02 0.37
CA GLY A 665 -1.12 2.42 0.47
C GLY A 665 -0.54 1.88 -0.83
N ALA A 666 -1.27 1.96 -1.96
CA ALA A 666 -0.76 1.48 -3.25
C ALA A 666 0.45 2.28 -3.75
N ALA A 667 1.38 1.59 -4.43
CA ALA A 667 2.63 2.14 -4.92
C ALA A 667 2.68 2.16 -6.45
N PHE A 668 3.00 3.33 -7.02
CA PHE A 668 3.22 3.57 -8.45
C PHE A 668 4.66 4.04 -8.65
N THR A 669 5.50 3.24 -9.30
CA THR A 669 6.96 3.44 -9.36
C THR A 669 7.46 3.46 -10.80
N ILE A 670 7.72 4.64 -11.36
CA ILE A 670 8.13 4.84 -12.76
C ILE A 670 9.61 5.26 -12.79
N GLN A 671 10.48 4.37 -13.27
CA GLN A 671 11.94 4.51 -13.29
C GLN A 671 12.53 4.52 -14.70
N GLY A 672 11.66 4.53 -15.71
CA GLY A 672 11.99 4.41 -17.13
C GLY A 672 10.77 3.85 -17.89
N GLY A 673 10.96 3.48 -19.16
CA GLY A 673 9.87 3.00 -20.01
C GLY A 673 8.80 4.08 -20.29
N THR A 674 7.64 3.62 -20.78
CA THR A 674 6.46 4.47 -21.07
C THR A 674 5.19 3.86 -20.50
N VAL A 675 4.33 4.67 -19.89
CA VAL A 675 2.97 4.28 -19.47
C VAL A 675 1.94 5.15 -20.19
N ASN A 676 0.99 4.53 -20.88
CA ASN A 676 -0.06 5.19 -21.63
C ASN A 676 -1.41 4.91 -20.97
N PHE A 677 -2.04 5.93 -20.36
CA PHE A 677 -3.41 5.85 -19.87
C PHE A 677 -4.37 6.38 -20.93
N ALA A 678 -5.23 5.51 -21.47
CA ALA A 678 -6.21 5.83 -22.51
C ALA A 678 -7.10 7.01 -22.09
N GLY A 679 -7.63 6.99 -20.87
CA GLY A 679 -8.29 8.11 -20.22
C GLY A 679 -7.47 8.73 -19.10
N ARG A 680 -7.31 8.03 -17.96
CA ARG A 680 -6.80 8.65 -16.71
C ARG A 680 -5.90 7.74 -15.86
N LEU A 681 -4.99 8.35 -15.11
CA LEU A 681 -4.54 7.84 -13.81
C LEU A 681 -5.21 8.73 -12.74
N ASN A 682 -6.13 8.19 -11.94
CA ASN A 682 -6.85 9.00 -10.96
C ASN A 682 -7.13 8.23 -9.65
N THR A 683 -6.42 8.59 -8.57
CA THR A 683 -6.48 7.95 -7.26
C THR A 683 -7.13 8.84 -6.21
N ALA A 684 -8.25 8.39 -5.63
CA ALA A 684 -8.97 9.10 -4.57
C ALA A 684 -8.49 8.74 -3.15
N ASN A 685 -7.74 7.65 -3.01
CA ASN A 685 -7.13 7.21 -1.75
C ASN A 685 -5.69 7.73 -1.61
N SER A 686 -5.10 7.64 -0.42
CA SER A 686 -3.66 7.87 -0.22
C SER A 686 -2.84 6.84 -0.98
N VAL A 687 -1.95 7.30 -1.86
CA VAL A 687 -1.02 6.45 -2.63
C VAL A 687 0.37 7.04 -2.59
N THR A 688 1.38 6.19 -2.81
CA THR A 688 2.75 6.65 -3.10
C THR A 688 2.97 6.61 -4.59
N TYR A 689 3.15 7.78 -5.21
CA TYR A 689 3.63 7.92 -6.58
C TYR A 689 5.10 8.33 -6.58
N THR A 690 5.93 7.64 -7.34
CA THR A 690 7.36 7.92 -7.49
C THR A 690 7.78 7.85 -8.95
N GLN A 691 8.27 8.96 -9.51
CA GLN A 691 8.85 9.00 -10.85
C GLN A 691 10.29 9.52 -10.81
N THR A 692 11.24 8.70 -11.28
CA THR A 692 12.67 9.05 -11.36
C THR A 692 13.17 9.16 -12.79
N ASN A 693 12.48 8.54 -13.75
CA ASN A 693 12.71 8.67 -15.19
C ASN A 693 11.47 8.16 -15.95
N GLY A 694 11.54 8.05 -17.29
CA GLY A 694 10.48 7.49 -18.12
C GLY A 694 9.33 8.46 -18.38
N THR A 695 8.35 8.00 -19.15
CA THR A 695 7.27 8.82 -19.70
C THR A 695 5.91 8.32 -19.23
N VAL A 696 5.05 9.21 -18.72
CA VAL A 696 3.65 8.92 -18.40
C VAL A 696 2.73 9.80 -19.24
N ASN A 697 2.00 9.18 -20.15
CA ASN A 697 1.05 9.83 -21.03
C ASN A 697 -0.37 9.60 -20.51
N VAL A 698 -1.15 10.66 -20.28
CA VAL A 698 -2.57 10.57 -19.87
C VAL A 698 -3.51 11.15 -20.91
N SER A 699 -4.74 10.64 -20.96
CA SER A 699 -5.75 11.00 -21.98
C SER A 699 -5.27 10.69 -23.41
N THR A 700 -4.58 9.56 -23.63
CA THR A 700 -4.05 9.22 -24.96
C THR A 700 -5.17 8.95 -25.98
N VAL A 701 -6.29 8.37 -25.53
CA VAL A 701 -7.53 8.18 -26.31
C VAL A 701 -8.54 9.28 -25.98
N GLY A 702 -8.70 9.62 -24.70
CA GLY A 702 -9.46 10.78 -24.23
C GLY A 702 -10.15 10.58 -22.88
N ASN A 703 -10.52 11.69 -22.24
CA ASN A 703 -11.17 11.78 -20.94
C ASN A 703 -12.36 12.76 -21.04
N ASP A 704 -13.58 12.37 -20.66
CA ASP A 704 -14.73 13.28 -20.54
C ASP A 704 -15.35 13.29 -19.13
N ALA A 705 -14.65 12.77 -18.12
CA ALA A 705 -15.18 12.71 -16.77
C ALA A 705 -15.23 14.11 -16.12
N SER A 706 -16.39 14.47 -15.59
CA SER A 706 -16.73 15.84 -15.17
C SER A 706 -15.98 16.38 -13.95
N LEU A 707 -15.36 15.50 -13.15
CA LEU A 707 -14.72 15.83 -11.86
C LEU A 707 -13.38 15.10 -11.61
N THR A 708 -12.84 14.34 -12.56
CA THR A 708 -11.58 13.60 -12.39
C THR A 708 -10.54 14.02 -13.41
N ALA A 709 -9.32 14.26 -12.91
CA ALA A 709 -8.20 14.70 -13.71
C ALA A 709 -7.68 13.57 -14.62
N SER A 710 -7.05 13.94 -15.74
CA SER A 710 -6.32 13.01 -16.59
C SER A 710 -5.11 12.41 -15.85
N PHE A 711 -4.42 13.24 -15.05
CA PHE A 711 -3.50 12.80 -14.00
C PHE A 711 -3.97 13.37 -12.65
N GLY A 712 -4.44 12.51 -11.74
CA GLY A 712 -5.09 12.91 -10.48
C GLY A 712 -4.62 12.11 -9.27
N LEU A 713 -3.87 12.73 -8.37
CA LEU A 713 -3.58 12.22 -7.03
C LEU A 713 -4.32 13.11 -6.02
N THR A 714 -5.59 12.78 -5.75
CA THR A 714 -6.53 13.76 -5.17
C THR A 714 -6.60 13.76 -3.64
N ALA A 715 -6.12 12.72 -2.97
CA ALA A 715 -5.99 12.72 -1.51
C ALA A 715 -4.78 13.56 -1.07
N THR A 716 -4.97 14.45 -0.09
CA THR A 716 -3.92 15.28 0.53
C THR A 716 -2.86 14.46 1.28
N THR A 717 -3.20 13.24 1.68
CA THR A 717 -2.30 12.25 2.30
C THR A 717 -1.57 11.37 1.28
N SER A 718 -1.64 11.67 -0.02
CA SER A 718 -0.79 11.00 -1.03
C SER A 718 0.64 11.54 -0.95
N VAL A 719 1.61 10.72 -1.34
CA VAL A 719 3.02 11.14 -1.49
C VAL A 719 3.36 11.16 -2.97
N PHE A 720 3.84 12.31 -3.49
CA PHE A 720 4.25 12.49 -4.88
C PHE A 720 5.74 12.81 -4.93
N ASN A 721 6.56 11.79 -5.18
CA ASN A 721 8.00 11.93 -5.38
C ASN A 721 8.29 12.08 -6.88
N MET A 722 8.95 13.17 -7.31
CA MET A 722 9.38 13.34 -8.70
C MET A 722 10.82 13.88 -8.78
N SER A 723 11.74 13.05 -9.26
CA SER A 723 13.16 13.41 -9.44
C SER A 723 13.63 13.36 -10.89
N GLY A 724 12.77 12.94 -11.82
CA GLY A 724 13.05 12.90 -13.25
C GLY A 724 11.87 12.40 -14.07
N GLY A 725 12.08 12.20 -15.37
CA GLY A 725 11.03 11.76 -16.30
C GLY A 725 10.01 12.84 -16.67
N THR A 726 9.00 12.45 -17.44
CA THR A 726 7.97 13.35 -17.97
C THR A 726 6.57 12.81 -17.70
N ILE A 727 5.64 13.70 -17.34
CA ILE A 727 4.19 13.48 -17.38
C ILE A 727 3.64 14.35 -18.52
N ASN A 728 2.95 13.75 -19.48
CA ASN A 728 2.34 14.42 -20.63
C ASN A 728 0.81 14.43 -20.51
N LEU A 729 0.21 15.61 -20.51
CA LEU A 729 -1.23 15.79 -20.69
C LEU A 729 -1.55 15.73 -22.19
N VAL A 730 -1.81 14.54 -22.75
CA VAL A 730 -1.85 14.35 -24.21
C VAL A 730 -3.03 15.08 -24.84
N GLN A 731 -4.24 14.84 -24.31
CA GLN A 731 -5.48 15.51 -24.69
C GLN A 731 -6.10 16.22 -23.49
N ILE A 732 -6.77 17.35 -23.76
CA ILE A 732 -7.68 17.97 -22.80
C ILE A 732 -8.80 17.00 -22.40
N ASN A 733 -9.31 17.17 -21.19
CA ASN A 733 -10.59 16.63 -20.77
C ASN A 733 -11.68 17.25 -21.68
N SER A 734 -12.34 16.42 -22.49
CA SER A 734 -13.28 16.86 -23.53
C SER A 734 -14.67 17.22 -23.01
N ASN A 735 -14.91 17.15 -21.69
CA ASN A 735 -16.21 17.50 -21.10
C ASN A 735 -16.53 19.00 -21.22
N ALA A 736 -17.19 19.38 -22.32
CA ALA A 736 -17.62 20.74 -22.60
C ALA A 736 -18.74 21.25 -21.65
N ALA A 737 -19.41 20.36 -20.91
CA ALA A 737 -20.46 20.72 -19.95
C ALA A 737 -19.92 21.02 -18.54
N ALA A 738 -18.67 20.65 -18.24
CA ALA A 738 -18.08 20.78 -16.91
C ALA A 738 -17.22 22.07 -16.79
N ALA A 739 -17.78 23.10 -16.14
CA ALA A 739 -17.01 24.25 -15.67
C ALA A 739 -15.83 23.84 -14.77
N ASN A 740 -15.93 22.68 -14.10
CA ASN A 740 -14.94 22.15 -13.15
C ASN A 740 -14.12 20.97 -13.72
N ARG A 741 -14.08 20.77 -15.05
CA ARG A 741 -13.22 19.73 -15.67
C ARG A 741 -11.76 19.93 -15.24
N LEU A 742 -11.02 18.83 -15.09
CA LEU A 742 -9.59 18.85 -14.71
C LEU A 742 -8.77 17.99 -15.66
N ASP A 743 -7.51 18.38 -15.82
CA ASP A 743 -6.48 17.66 -16.58
C ASP A 743 -5.35 17.19 -15.67
N TYR A 744 -4.94 18.02 -14.71
CA TYR A 744 -3.92 17.69 -13.70
C TYR A 744 -4.33 18.12 -12.28
N GLN A 745 -4.18 17.22 -11.32
CA GLN A 745 -4.26 17.51 -9.88
C GLN A 745 -3.29 16.65 -9.09
N VAL A 746 -2.42 17.28 -8.28
CA VAL A 746 -1.71 16.61 -7.18
C VAL A 746 -1.97 17.38 -5.89
N SER A 747 -2.80 16.80 -5.02
CA SER A 747 -3.14 17.35 -3.69
C SER A 747 -2.16 16.94 -2.60
N GLY A 748 -1.43 15.85 -2.80
CA GLY A 748 -0.52 15.27 -1.82
C GLY A 748 0.81 16.00 -1.67
N THR A 749 1.59 15.60 -0.65
CA THR A 749 2.93 16.11 -0.38
C THR A 749 3.85 15.90 -1.58
N GLY A 750 4.36 17.01 -2.15
CA GLY A 750 5.21 17.01 -3.33
C GLY A 750 6.70 17.02 -2.97
N ASN A 751 7.35 15.87 -3.03
CA ASN A 751 8.80 15.73 -2.91
C ASN A 751 9.43 15.83 -4.31
N ILE A 752 9.53 17.06 -4.82
CA ILE A 752 9.89 17.33 -6.20
C ILE A 752 11.32 17.90 -6.29
N THR A 753 12.20 17.18 -6.96
CA THR A 753 13.61 17.57 -7.22
C THR A 753 13.99 17.52 -8.70
N GLY A 754 13.13 16.99 -9.57
CA GLY A 754 13.34 16.95 -11.02
C GLY A 754 12.08 16.57 -11.80
N GLY A 755 12.24 16.38 -13.10
CA GLY A 755 11.17 15.95 -14.01
C GLY A 755 10.27 17.07 -14.53
N ILE A 756 9.40 16.72 -15.48
CA ILE A 756 8.62 17.64 -16.31
C ILE A 756 7.13 17.28 -16.28
N LEU A 757 6.26 18.29 -16.09
CA LEU A 757 4.86 18.25 -16.51
C LEU A 757 4.74 19.01 -17.83
N ASN A 758 4.49 18.29 -18.91
CA ASN A 758 4.33 18.86 -20.25
C ASN A 758 2.84 18.90 -20.63
N VAL A 759 2.40 20.06 -21.13
CA VAL A 759 0.99 20.37 -21.39
C VAL A 759 0.70 20.29 -22.89
N GLY A 760 -0.03 19.24 -23.28
CA GLY A 760 -0.22 18.86 -24.67
C GLY A 760 0.89 17.93 -25.18
N LEU A 761 0.54 17.15 -26.20
CA LEU A 761 1.53 16.55 -27.12
C LEU A 761 1.14 16.85 -28.57
N ALA A 762 2.04 16.44 -29.47
CA ALA A 762 1.79 16.37 -30.90
C ALA A 762 0.76 15.28 -31.26
N GLY A 763 -0.28 15.64 -32.02
CA GLY A 763 -0.93 14.70 -32.96
C GLY A 763 -2.42 14.37 -32.78
N THR A 764 -3.11 14.79 -31.71
CA THR A 764 -4.51 14.36 -31.47
C THR A 764 -5.55 15.22 -32.18
N THR A 765 -6.10 14.70 -33.28
CA THR A 765 -6.99 15.38 -34.25
C THR A 765 -8.44 15.62 -33.78
N GLY A 766 -8.76 15.43 -32.50
CA GLY A 766 -10.14 15.27 -32.03
C GLY A 766 -10.91 16.55 -31.62
N ASN A 767 -10.25 17.69 -31.38
CA ASN A 767 -10.92 18.85 -30.77
C ASN A 767 -10.33 20.22 -31.18
N ALA A 768 -10.50 20.59 -32.46
CA ALA A 768 -9.87 21.73 -33.11
C ALA A 768 -10.40 23.14 -32.70
N GLY A 769 -10.87 23.29 -31.45
CA GLY A 769 -11.49 24.52 -30.95
C GLY A 769 -10.70 25.26 -29.86
N ASN A 770 -10.25 24.55 -28.81
CA ASN A 770 -9.63 25.19 -27.65
C ASN A 770 -8.80 24.21 -26.77
N PHE A 771 -7.48 24.39 -26.69
CA PHE A 771 -6.55 23.59 -25.89
C PHE A 771 -6.37 24.14 -24.45
N ASP A 772 -7.48 24.46 -23.77
CA ASP A 772 -7.52 24.89 -22.36
C ASP A 772 -7.34 23.71 -21.38
N PHE A 773 -6.10 23.40 -21.01
CA PHE A 773 -5.78 22.42 -19.97
C PHE A 773 -5.94 23.04 -18.57
N ARG A 774 -6.69 22.40 -17.68
CA ARG A 774 -6.95 22.89 -16.32
C ARG A 774 -6.13 22.13 -15.28
N ILE A 775 -5.27 22.85 -14.56
CA ILE A 775 -4.32 22.28 -13.60
C ILE A 775 -4.48 22.89 -12.20
N ARG A 776 -4.08 22.12 -11.17
CA ARG A 776 -3.93 22.61 -9.79
C ARG A 776 -3.00 21.75 -8.93
N GLY A 777 -2.55 22.30 -7.80
CA GLY A 777 -1.74 21.58 -6.81
C GLY A 777 -0.24 21.59 -7.13
N ASN A 778 0.48 20.55 -6.72
CA ASN A 778 1.94 20.48 -6.83
C ASN A 778 2.40 20.03 -8.23
N VAL A 779 3.23 20.84 -8.89
CA VAL A 779 3.72 20.66 -10.26
C VAL A 779 5.26 20.70 -10.26
N SER A 780 5.91 19.90 -11.12
CA SER A 780 7.36 19.89 -11.34
C SER A 780 7.80 20.98 -12.32
N THR A 781 8.63 20.67 -13.33
CA THR A 781 8.97 21.64 -14.38
C THR A 781 7.75 21.79 -15.29
N LEU A 782 7.06 22.93 -15.23
CA LEU A 782 5.88 23.16 -16.06
C LEU A 782 6.32 23.59 -17.47
N VAL A 783 6.03 22.80 -18.49
CA VAL A 783 6.26 23.13 -19.90
C VAL A 783 4.92 23.30 -20.61
N ILE A 784 4.71 24.47 -21.21
CA ILE A 784 3.56 24.79 -22.05
C ILE A 784 4.09 24.98 -23.47
N ASP A 785 3.88 23.98 -24.34
CA ASP A 785 4.43 23.97 -25.70
C ASP A 785 3.59 24.78 -26.71
N ASN A 786 4.15 25.01 -27.89
CA ASN A 786 3.42 25.38 -29.11
C ASN A 786 4.03 24.65 -30.34
N VAL A 787 4.48 23.41 -30.14
CA VAL A 787 5.20 22.64 -31.17
C VAL A 787 4.24 22.13 -32.25
N THR A 788 2.95 22.02 -31.94
CA THR A 788 1.91 21.57 -32.89
C THR A 788 0.62 22.39 -32.89
N ASN A 789 0.36 23.17 -31.85
CA ASN A 789 -0.74 24.13 -31.73
C ASN A 789 -0.62 24.87 -30.40
N ALA A 790 -1.19 26.07 -30.33
CA ALA A 790 -1.17 26.91 -29.14
C ALA A 790 -1.88 26.21 -27.97
N LYS A 791 -1.13 25.93 -26.90
CA LYS A 791 -1.64 25.33 -25.66
C LYS A 791 -1.93 26.43 -24.64
N ASN A 792 -3.04 26.30 -23.92
CA ASN A 792 -3.42 27.17 -22.82
C ASN A 792 -3.41 26.39 -21.50
N VAL A 793 -2.77 26.92 -20.47
CA VAL A 793 -2.91 26.45 -19.08
C VAL A 793 -3.85 27.38 -18.33
N LEU A 794 -4.89 26.82 -17.73
CA LEU A 794 -5.82 27.49 -16.84
C LEU A 794 -5.59 26.98 -15.41
N LEU A 795 -5.18 27.86 -14.50
CA LEU A 795 -5.08 27.52 -13.08
C LEU A 795 -6.46 27.61 -12.44
N VAL A 796 -6.95 26.53 -11.83
CA VAL A 796 -8.32 26.45 -11.26
C VAL A 796 -8.36 26.25 -9.74
N ALA A 797 -7.19 26.26 -9.10
CA ALA A 797 -6.98 26.50 -7.68
C ALA A 797 -5.52 26.97 -7.51
N GLN A 798 -5.04 27.09 -6.27
CA GLN A 798 -3.61 27.29 -6.04
C GLN A 798 -2.77 26.23 -6.76
N THR A 799 -1.71 26.66 -7.44
CA THR A 799 -0.79 25.80 -8.19
C THR A 799 0.64 26.15 -7.81
N ASN A 800 1.40 25.16 -7.36
CA ASN A 800 2.76 25.30 -6.87
C ASN A 800 3.73 24.72 -7.91
N THR A 801 4.49 25.54 -8.61
CA THR A 801 5.54 25.08 -9.54
C THR A 801 6.87 25.01 -8.80
N TRP A 802 7.26 23.78 -8.46
CA TRP A 802 8.44 23.46 -7.63
C TRP A 802 9.77 23.60 -8.37
N LEU A 803 9.73 23.51 -9.70
CA LEU A 803 10.87 23.71 -10.59
C LEU A 803 10.54 24.81 -11.60
N ASN A 804 11.31 24.91 -12.68
CA ASN A 804 11.17 25.99 -13.65
C ASN A 804 9.81 25.95 -14.37
N THR A 805 9.32 27.10 -14.81
CA THR A 805 8.17 27.21 -15.73
C THR A 805 8.64 27.73 -17.08
N VAL A 806 8.24 27.06 -18.15
CA VAL A 806 8.60 27.36 -19.54
C VAL A 806 7.33 27.53 -20.36
N ILE A 807 7.10 28.74 -20.86
CA ILE A 807 5.94 29.11 -21.69
C ILE A 807 6.48 29.46 -23.07
N LEU A 808 6.20 28.64 -24.08
CA LEU A 808 6.71 28.87 -25.43
C LEU A 808 5.93 29.97 -26.17
N ALA A 809 6.52 30.49 -27.25
CA ALA A 809 5.93 31.54 -28.06
C ALA A 809 4.61 31.06 -28.69
N GLY A 810 3.52 31.80 -28.45
CA GLY A 810 2.16 31.45 -28.87
C GLY A 810 1.37 30.60 -27.86
N SER A 811 1.98 30.18 -26.74
CA SER A 811 1.29 29.50 -25.63
C SER A 811 0.77 30.49 -24.58
N THR A 812 -0.21 30.08 -23.77
CA THR A 812 -0.79 30.93 -22.70
C THR A 812 -0.72 30.26 -21.33
N LEU A 813 -0.35 31.02 -20.28
CA LEU A 813 -0.71 30.72 -18.89
C LEU A 813 -1.77 31.73 -18.42
N ASN A 814 -2.86 31.22 -17.84
CA ASN A 814 -3.98 32.02 -17.34
C ASN A 814 -4.28 31.64 -15.88
N THR A 815 -4.21 32.60 -14.97
CA THR A 815 -4.35 32.32 -13.53
C THR A 815 -5.79 32.21 -13.03
N GLN A 816 -6.79 32.65 -13.80
CA GLN A 816 -8.23 32.61 -13.45
C GLN A 816 -8.58 33.00 -11.99
N ALA A 817 -8.00 34.09 -11.46
CA ALA A 817 -8.16 34.53 -10.06
C ALA A 817 -7.60 33.60 -8.97
N ASN A 818 -6.73 32.66 -9.35
CA ASN A 818 -6.00 31.80 -8.41
C ASN A 818 -4.58 32.29 -8.11
N ILE A 819 -3.95 31.63 -7.13
CA ILE A 819 -2.56 31.86 -6.75
C ILE A 819 -1.66 30.90 -7.52
N TRP A 820 -0.69 31.43 -8.26
CA TRP A 820 0.44 30.70 -8.78
C TRP A 820 1.64 30.91 -7.85
N VAL A 821 2.09 29.85 -7.19
CA VAL A 821 3.29 29.88 -6.35
C VAL A 821 4.48 29.38 -7.16
N VAL A 822 5.43 30.27 -7.41
CA VAL A 822 6.71 29.99 -8.06
C VAL A 822 7.72 29.68 -6.95
N ILE A 823 8.08 28.40 -6.82
CA ILE A 823 9.08 27.91 -5.84
C ILE A 823 10.40 27.59 -6.55
N GLY A 824 10.32 27.15 -7.81
CA GLY A 824 11.48 26.90 -8.66
C GLY A 824 12.22 28.18 -9.07
N ASN A 825 13.43 28.01 -9.61
CA ASN A 825 14.39 29.09 -9.79
C ASN A 825 14.09 30.01 -10.99
N GLN A 826 13.40 29.54 -12.03
CA GLN A 826 13.19 30.31 -13.26
C GLN A 826 11.76 30.24 -13.81
N VAL A 827 11.24 31.40 -14.21
CA VAL A 827 10.12 31.54 -15.14
C VAL A 827 10.68 32.04 -16.48
N PHE A 828 10.60 31.21 -17.50
CA PHE A 828 10.93 31.54 -18.89
C PHE A 828 9.63 31.73 -19.67
N ASN A 829 9.26 32.98 -19.94
CA ASN A 829 8.07 33.35 -20.69
C ASN A 829 8.42 33.90 -22.06
N ASN A 830 8.22 33.11 -23.12
CA ASN A 830 8.19 33.59 -24.50
C ASN A 830 6.76 33.69 -25.06
N GLY A 831 5.75 33.21 -24.32
CA GLY A 831 4.33 33.23 -24.70
C GLY A 831 3.56 34.40 -24.11
N THR A 832 2.39 34.12 -23.55
CA THR A 832 1.51 35.10 -22.90
C THR A 832 1.17 34.63 -21.49
N ILE A 833 1.32 35.51 -20.51
CA ILE A 833 0.72 35.35 -19.18
C ILE A 833 -0.48 36.30 -19.07
N THR A 834 -1.63 35.77 -18.65
CA THR A 834 -2.91 36.49 -18.59
C THR A 834 -3.54 36.37 -17.22
N VAL A 835 -4.18 37.46 -16.79
CA VAL A 835 -4.91 37.55 -15.52
C VAL A 835 -6.27 38.20 -15.80
N PRO A 836 -7.38 37.43 -15.76
CA PRO A 836 -8.71 37.92 -16.13
C PRO A 836 -9.41 38.68 -14.99
N THR A 837 -10.62 39.16 -15.27
CA THR A 837 -11.51 39.82 -14.31
C THR A 837 -11.70 38.98 -13.03
N GLY A 838 -11.39 39.56 -11.87
CA GLY A 838 -11.28 38.84 -10.59
C GLY A 838 -9.85 38.83 -10.03
N GLY A 839 -8.86 39.08 -10.88
CA GLY A 839 -7.45 39.21 -10.51
C GLY A 839 -6.67 37.89 -10.59
N GLY A 840 -5.60 37.77 -9.79
CA GLY A 840 -4.76 36.59 -9.66
C GLY A 840 -3.38 36.94 -9.08
N ARG A 841 -2.74 36.02 -8.36
CA ARG A 841 -1.49 36.30 -7.61
C ARG A 841 -0.32 35.47 -8.12
N PHE A 842 0.78 36.12 -8.46
CA PHE A 842 2.08 35.48 -8.71
C PHE A 842 2.90 35.59 -7.43
N TYR A 843 3.21 34.47 -6.80
CA TYR A 843 3.87 34.42 -5.50
C TYR A 843 5.25 33.77 -5.65
N PHE A 844 6.30 34.57 -5.66
CA PHE A 844 7.69 34.11 -5.71
C PHE A 844 8.14 33.74 -4.30
N LEU A 845 8.03 32.44 -3.98
CA LEU A 845 8.42 31.85 -2.70
C LEU A 845 9.84 31.29 -2.80
N GLY A 846 10.74 31.79 -1.98
CA GLY A 846 12.12 31.30 -1.94
C GLY A 846 12.24 29.93 -1.29
N ASN A 847 12.87 28.98 -1.98
CA ASN A 847 13.29 27.69 -1.43
C ASN A 847 14.50 27.78 -0.45
N GLY A 848 14.90 29.01 -0.07
CA GLY A 848 16.02 29.28 0.85
C GLY A 848 17.42 29.12 0.25
N THR A 849 17.57 28.60 -0.97
CA THR A 849 18.87 28.27 -1.57
C THR A 849 19.21 29.03 -2.84
N ASN A 850 18.21 29.52 -3.59
CA ASN A 850 18.40 30.19 -4.87
C ASN A 850 17.62 31.50 -4.98
N ALA A 851 18.24 32.50 -5.63
CA ALA A 851 17.52 33.64 -6.21
C ALA A 851 16.64 33.17 -7.38
N GLN A 852 15.56 33.90 -7.65
CA GLN A 852 14.64 33.59 -8.75
C GLN A 852 14.82 34.52 -9.94
N THR A 853 14.45 34.06 -11.14
CA THR A 853 14.57 34.83 -12.39
C THR A 853 13.30 34.78 -13.23
N TYR A 854 12.84 35.93 -13.71
CA TYR A 854 11.81 36.04 -14.76
C TYR A 854 12.46 36.51 -16.06
N THR A 855 12.40 35.71 -17.12
CA THR A 855 13.09 35.94 -18.40
C THR A 855 12.21 35.55 -19.60
N GLY A 856 12.70 35.78 -20.81
CA GLY A 856 11.99 35.55 -22.07
C GLY A 856 11.25 36.79 -22.61
N SER A 857 10.98 36.79 -23.91
CA SER A 857 10.40 37.92 -24.66
C SER A 857 8.87 37.90 -24.75
N GLY A 858 8.22 37.08 -23.94
CA GLY A 858 6.77 36.90 -23.88
C GLY A 858 6.11 37.95 -23.00
N THR A 859 4.81 38.17 -23.21
CA THR A 859 4.07 39.24 -22.54
C THR A 859 3.47 38.79 -21.21
N CYS A 860 3.27 39.74 -20.30
CA CYS A 860 2.53 39.54 -19.05
C CYS A 860 1.47 40.65 -18.91
N THR A 861 0.20 40.30 -19.14
CA THR A 861 -0.89 41.27 -19.33
C THR A 861 -1.90 41.27 -18.18
N ALA A 862 -2.12 42.45 -17.60
CA ALA A 862 -3.29 42.73 -16.77
C ALA A 862 -4.48 43.01 -17.71
N VAL A 863 -5.43 42.07 -17.80
CA VAL A 863 -6.51 42.14 -18.79
C VAL A 863 -7.75 42.81 -18.19
N THR A 864 -8.11 43.97 -18.74
CA THR A 864 -9.21 44.89 -18.34
C THR A 864 -9.00 45.71 -17.04
N ALA A 865 -9.79 46.78 -16.92
CA ALA A 865 -9.76 47.76 -15.82
C ALA A 865 -10.24 47.24 -14.44
N SER A 866 -10.41 45.92 -14.28
CA SER A 866 -10.69 45.23 -13.01
C SER A 866 -9.88 43.93 -12.82
N GLY A 867 -8.90 43.66 -13.69
CA GLY A 867 -7.96 42.55 -13.56
C GLY A 867 -6.74 42.92 -12.71
N THR A 868 -6.77 42.59 -11.42
CA THR A 868 -5.65 42.84 -10.49
C THR A 868 -4.64 41.70 -10.51
N VAL A 869 -3.47 41.90 -11.13
CA VAL A 869 -2.30 41.07 -10.83
C VAL A 869 -1.73 41.51 -9.47
N ASP A 870 -1.59 40.56 -8.57
CA ASP A 870 -0.79 40.69 -7.34
C ASP A 870 0.58 40.05 -7.57
N LEU A 871 1.67 40.81 -7.46
CA LEU A 871 3.03 40.27 -7.35
C LEU A 871 3.40 40.17 -5.86
N SER A 872 3.72 38.98 -5.37
CA SER A 872 4.21 38.75 -4.00
C SER A 872 5.64 38.24 -4.03
N MET A 873 6.52 38.94 -3.31
CA MET A 873 7.93 38.63 -3.13
C MET A 873 8.19 38.07 -1.73
N ASP A 874 8.48 36.78 -1.65
CA ASP A 874 8.82 36.08 -0.42
C ASP A 874 10.04 35.17 -0.60
N ASN A 875 11.09 35.71 -1.22
CA ASN A 875 12.38 35.05 -1.38
C ASN A 875 13.48 35.99 -0.88
N PRO A 876 14.18 35.69 0.24
CA PRO A 876 15.24 36.57 0.75
C PRO A 876 16.41 36.76 -0.24
N LEU A 877 16.59 35.86 -1.20
CA LEU A 877 17.60 35.96 -2.28
C LEU A 877 17.09 36.75 -3.50
N GLY A 878 15.82 37.18 -3.50
CA GLY A 878 15.23 38.10 -4.47
C GLY A 878 14.78 37.49 -5.80
N LEU A 879 14.25 38.37 -6.67
CA LEU A 879 13.85 38.10 -8.05
C LEU A 879 14.62 39.03 -8.99
N THR A 880 15.30 38.47 -10.00
CA THR A 880 15.80 39.24 -11.13
C THR A 880 14.79 39.20 -12.27
N ILE A 881 14.32 40.36 -12.74
CA ILE A 881 13.62 40.45 -14.01
C ILE A 881 14.69 40.65 -15.11
N ASP A 882 14.64 39.89 -16.18
CA ASP A 882 15.68 39.93 -17.21
C ASP A 882 15.64 41.24 -18.01
N SER A 883 16.82 41.77 -18.31
CA SER A 883 17.06 42.81 -19.32
C SER A 883 16.36 42.57 -20.67
N PHE A 884 16.23 41.31 -21.10
CA PHE A 884 15.54 40.91 -22.34
C PHE A 884 14.02 40.77 -22.18
N SER A 885 13.49 40.84 -20.97
CA SER A 885 12.05 40.70 -20.73
C SER A 885 11.27 41.92 -21.24
N THR A 886 10.05 41.69 -21.75
CA THR A 886 9.09 42.79 -21.99
C THR A 886 8.57 43.40 -20.68
N GLY A 887 8.81 42.73 -19.55
CA GLY A 887 8.40 43.16 -18.22
C GLY A 887 7.10 42.54 -17.73
N ILE A 888 6.78 42.85 -16.48
CA ILE A 888 5.57 42.40 -15.77
C ILE A 888 4.67 43.62 -15.54
N VAL A 889 3.41 43.57 -15.96
CA VAL A 889 2.39 44.55 -15.57
C VAL A 889 1.69 44.06 -14.32
N THR A 890 1.70 44.84 -13.25
CA THR A 890 1.07 44.50 -11.97
C THR A 890 0.21 45.62 -11.40
N GLN A 891 -0.86 45.28 -10.70
CA GLN A 891 -1.66 46.24 -9.91
C GLN A 891 -1.15 46.34 -8.47
N ARG A 892 -0.49 45.29 -7.96
CA ARG A 892 0.03 45.26 -6.59
C ARG A 892 1.41 44.63 -6.52
N VAL A 893 2.24 45.14 -5.61
CA VAL A 893 3.49 44.51 -5.17
C VAL A 893 3.42 44.32 -3.66
N ASN A 894 3.70 43.12 -3.18
CA ASN A 894 3.87 42.82 -1.77
C ASN A 894 5.31 42.35 -1.53
N PHE A 895 6.13 43.17 -0.89
CA PHE A 895 7.40 42.73 -0.36
C PHE A 895 7.17 42.12 1.03
N PHE A 896 7.37 40.80 1.13
CA PHE A 896 7.45 40.08 2.40
C PHE A 896 8.92 39.77 2.75
N ARG A 897 9.70 39.30 1.77
CA ARG A 897 11.17 39.11 1.86
C ARG A 897 11.86 39.29 0.51
N GLY A 898 13.01 39.99 0.55
CA GLY A 898 13.98 40.11 -0.54
C GLY A 898 13.56 40.95 -1.77
N ASN A 899 14.56 41.41 -2.51
CA ASN A 899 14.45 42.50 -3.47
C ASN A 899 14.01 42.07 -4.86
N ILE A 900 13.56 43.04 -5.66
CA ILE A 900 13.48 42.89 -7.13
C ILE A 900 14.68 43.61 -7.74
N THR A 901 15.32 42.95 -8.72
CA THR A 901 16.43 43.48 -9.53
C THR A 901 15.95 43.71 -10.96
N ASN A 902 16.41 44.80 -11.59
CA ASN A 902 15.85 45.41 -12.80
C ASN A 902 14.36 45.77 -12.65
N SER A 903 14.01 46.40 -11.52
CA SER A 903 12.64 46.79 -11.19
C SER A 903 11.99 47.76 -12.18
N ASN A 904 12.79 48.44 -13.01
CA ASN A 904 12.31 49.24 -14.15
C ASN A 904 11.57 48.41 -15.22
N LYS A 905 11.76 47.08 -15.23
CA LYS A 905 10.97 46.11 -16.01
C LYS A 905 9.60 45.78 -15.40
N LEU A 906 9.28 46.29 -14.21
CA LEU A 906 7.95 46.21 -13.63
C LEU A 906 7.15 47.47 -14.00
N THR A 907 5.89 47.29 -14.38
CA THR A 907 4.92 48.39 -14.49
C THR A 907 3.89 48.27 -13.37
N LEU A 908 3.79 49.28 -12.51
CA LEU A 908 2.81 49.34 -11.43
C LEU A 908 1.63 50.22 -11.86
N GLY A 909 0.47 49.59 -12.06
CA GLY A 909 -0.75 50.22 -12.54
C GLY A 909 -1.07 49.93 -14.02
N ASN A 910 -2.34 50.09 -14.38
CA ASN A 910 -2.91 49.77 -15.70
C ASN A 910 -3.38 51.03 -16.46
N GLY A 911 -3.10 52.23 -15.96
CA GLY A 911 -3.53 53.51 -16.52
C GLY A 911 -5.00 53.85 -16.26
N GLY A 912 -5.76 52.99 -15.58
CA GLY A 912 -7.17 53.18 -15.29
C GLY A 912 -7.48 53.86 -13.96
N ALA A 913 -8.70 53.66 -13.47
CA ALA A 913 -9.18 54.16 -12.17
C ALA A 913 -8.83 53.25 -10.98
N THR A 914 -8.08 52.17 -11.21
CA THR A 914 -7.71 51.19 -10.17
C THR A 914 -6.44 51.64 -9.44
N VAL A 915 -6.52 51.79 -8.12
CA VAL A 915 -5.36 52.15 -7.27
C VAL A 915 -4.23 51.13 -7.42
N GLY A 916 -3.01 51.59 -7.69
CA GLY A 916 -1.79 50.78 -7.61
C GLY A 916 -1.33 50.62 -6.17
N VAL A 917 -1.11 49.39 -5.70
CA VAL A 917 -0.79 49.10 -4.28
C VAL A 917 0.65 48.61 -4.12
N LEU A 918 1.39 49.24 -3.22
CA LEU A 918 2.72 48.81 -2.81
C LEU A 918 2.70 48.49 -1.32
N GLN A 919 2.91 47.23 -0.93
CA GLN A 919 3.01 46.81 0.46
C GLN A 919 4.44 46.40 0.80
N TYR A 920 4.91 46.86 1.95
CA TYR A 920 6.13 46.39 2.61
C TYR A 920 5.78 45.75 3.96
N GLY A 921 6.42 44.63 4.26
CA GLY A 921 6.17 43.85 5.48
C GLY A 921 4.89 43.01 5.41
N LEU A 922 4.63 42.30 6.50
CA LEU A 922 3.43 41.46 6.68
C LEU A 922 2.89 41.67 8.10
N THR A 923 1.57 41.68 8.28
CA THR A 923 0.97 41.80 9.62
C THR A 923 1.40 40.61 10.51
N GLY A 924 2.00 40.89 11.67
CA GLY A 924 2.62 39.86 12.52
C GLY A 924 3.97 39.34 12.04
N GLY A 925 4.52 39.89 10.95
CA GLY A 925 5.82 39.52 10.40
C GLY A 925 7.00 40.13 11.16
N THR A 926 8.07 39.35 11.30
CA THR A 926 9.35 39.76 11.93
C THR A 926 10.52 39.81 10.94
N ASN A 927 10.27 39.61 9.64
CA ASN A 927 11.29 39.75 8.60
C ASN A 927 11.43 41.22 8.17
N VAL A 928 12.62 41.59 7.72
CA VAL A 928 12.79 42.81 6.91
C VAL A 928 12.35 42.48 5.49
N ALA A 929 11.37 43.21 4.98
CA ALA A 929 10.87 43.04 3.64
C ALA A 929 11.80 43.67 2.60
N GLY A 930 11.71 43.23 1.36
CA GLY A 930 12.55 43.73 0.28
C GLY A 930 12.28 45.18 -0.14
N ASN A 931 12.95 45.55 -1.22
CA ASN A 931 12.74 46.80 -1.96
C ASN A 931 12.97 46.59 -3.47
N PHE A 932 12.60 47.59 -4.26
CA PHE A 932 13.09 47.72 -5.63
C PHE A 932 14.55 48.20 -5.64
N ASP A 933 15.34 47.74 -6.60
CA ASP A 933 16.69 48.26 -6.89
C ASP A 933 16.68 49.61 -7.62
N VAL A 934 15.69 49.83 -8.49
CA VAL A 934 15.44 51.06 -9.24
C VAL A 934 13.94 51.36 -9.30
N ALA A 935 13.54 52.57 -9.68
CA ALA A 935 12.11 52.90 -9.80
C ALA A 935 11.41 52.03 -10.87
N PRO A 936 10.25 51.40 -10.56
CA PRO A 936 9.41 50.77 -11.56
C PRO A 936 8.68 51.80 -12.43
N THR A 937 8.12 51.37 -13.56
CA THR A 937 7.29 52.22 -14.41
C THR A 937 5.93 52.45 -13.75
N PHE A 938 5.67 53.65 -13.22
CA PHE A 938 4.39 53.98 -12.60
C PHE A 938 3.34 54.36 -13.66
N ASN A 939 2.29 53.56 -13.77
CA ASN A 939 1.17 53.73 -14.71
C ASN A 939 -0.15 53.82 -13.92
N VAL A 940 -0.20 54.73 -12.96
CA VAL A 940 -1.23 54.79 -11.90
C VAL A 940 -2.58 55.38 -12.34
N GLY A 941 -2.66 55.93 -13.54
CA GLY A 941 -3.90 56.45 -14.14
C GLY A 941 -4.61 57.48 -13.28
N THR A 942 -5.94 57.39 -13.23
CA THR A 942 -6.79 58.18 -12.31
C THR A 942 -7.01 57.50 -10.96
N GLY A 943 -6.59 56.24 -10.79
CA GLY A 943 -6.67 55.51 -9.52
C GLY A 943 -5.60 55.93 -8.50
N GLY A 944 -4.44 56.41 -8.97
CA GLY A 944 -3.33 56.81 -8.10
C GLY A 944 -2.63 55.62 -7.43
N GLN A 945 -1.86 55.90 -6.38
CA GLN A 945 -1.06 54.90 -5.66
C GLN A 945 -1.35 54.91 -4.16
N THR A 946 -1.31 53.74 -3.53
CA THR A 946 -1.27 53.60 -2.06
C THR A 946 -0.03 52.81 -1.66
N ILE A 947 0.70 53.30 -0.66
CA ILE A 947 1.81 52.58 -0.01
C ILE A 947 1.33 52.12 1.36
N LEU A 948 1.52 50.83 1.65
CA LEU A 948 1.12 50.18 2.89
C LEU A 948 2.39 49.71 3.63
N TRP A 949 2.61 50.26 4.81
CA TRP A 949 3.66 49.79 5.73
C TRP A 949 3.03 48.85 6.76
N ALA A 950 3.40 47.58 6.73
CA ALA A 950 3.03 46.59 7.73
C ALA A 950 4.20 46.37 8.72
N GLN A 951 4.09 45.36 9.57
CA GLN A 951 5.08 45.08 10.60
C GLN A 951 6.37 44.47 9.99
N GLU A 952 7.51 44.96 10.47
CA GLU A 952 8.87 44.51 10.17
C GLU A 952 9.73 44.64 11.44
N SER A 953 10.88 43.96 11.50
CA SER A 953 11.77 43.97 12.68
C SER A 953 12.79 45.11 12.74
N ALA A 954 12.96 45.87 11.66
CA ALA A 954 13.91 46.98 11.57
C ALA A 954 13.23 48.27 11.09
N PRO A 955 13.59 49.46 11.62
CA PRO A 955 13.16 50.72 11.05
C PRO A 955 13.71 50.89 9.63
N ARG A 956 12.86 51.26 8.67
CA ARG A 956 13.29 51.61 7.32
C ARG A 956 13.82 53.04 7.27
N THR A 957 14.98 53.22 6.65
CA THR A 957 15.41 54.51 6.10
C THR A 957 14.76 54.68 4.72
N THR A 958 14.05 55.80 4.53
CA THR A 958 13.37 56.20 3.28
C THR A 958 14.32 56.89 2.31
#